data_AF-A0A6I1K071-F1
#
_entry.id   AF-A0A6I1K071-F1
#
_cell.length_a   1.000
_cell.length_b   1.000
_cell.length_c   1.000
_cell.angle_alpha   90.00
_cell.angle_beta   90.00
_cell.angle_gamma   90.00
#
_symmetry.space_group_name_H-M   'P 1'
#
loop_
_entity.id
_entity.type
_entity.pdbx_description
1 polymer ?
#
loop_
_entity_poly.entity_id
_entity_poly.type
_entity_poly.pdbx_seq_one_letter_code
_entity_poly.pdbx_strand_id
1 'polypeptide(L)'
;MNRRDTTPTAERTAPSWTAAGSEAPRRCALPPQSKSVVVLLLAFLSSIGFAATPVPTVADRATFERQVTPFLQQHCVKCHGPEKQKSDVRLDNLPPDFVNNPAAGVWAEVRNKLNLGEMPPKDEARPDSAALAAVTRWVAGEQRAVQRLAVSTGGRVLLRRLSHAEYANTVRDLLDVDFVPGEGPEDLLPPDGRLEGFDKVSKALLLDPSLMDQYFRVAEVVANRAIQVRPPSVPSRVARYEFEDTRTEGPIRYIAEGRAASFTDTAMVLLEGGARTFGRLRHAHSGTQIPARGEYLVRVRAGADPGARGTPVFMEIDRGPERIGKARVDAPLTAPQVYEFRVTCDPKVNGEFQVMFLNGTPVNDNNGDSIHMNTHIMKLGREQQFAQAELLKARGRAEGMYAEFQRGRPNVRTFDTAPLPRLLLDYIEVEGPLQGPWPPKSMSTVFFEGREPEKLGPDYARRIFERLLPRAFRRPVTADEVNVIVGLVADQLKRGEPFEEAVKAGLVATLCSPSFLYLFEPVGTGPQTADRRPQTGARAPGAGQKSEVSGLRSITDYELAARLSYFLWSTLPDEELAAAARAGRLRDATALMAQVSRMLAHPKAEAFVSGFGGQWLKVHEFDSFQPDQQIYPAYYDNDFAGVGELMNREPLEFFREVLRRDESALAFLSADWAMLNEKLAAFYGIAGVKGADFQRVKLQSRAHWLAQLRREAGPQPVLGPWHQIGPFEGETFDAAVATEFPPERGVDLAAKYPGRNTTTLNWLKREDMEDGRPWFPFGHSRSAFYLHRVITSPTARELTLSFGVNDSLKVWLNGAPLLAANLRPRVTSDDQVVRVSLRAGENHLLLKVINNFGIGGFYFRAGLIPPNVLAALAAPESAWTPEQQHAVDAFYLDTVPGARRGGLVAMAGFHKWGSDGNRTKPVHRGKYVLEVLFNDPPAPPPPNAGEVQANPRGQNRSVRERLAGHRERESCRNCHAGLDPYGLALENFNAIGQWRTRQDGEKPVEQWSNPPPIEPDGALPNGRQFANFLEYKAALASQSDRFLKGLAEKLFVYALGRTVEPTDAATIDQLVEVTKSGGHSLRTLVTAIVRTEAFQTK
;
A
#
# COMPACT_ATOMS: atom_id res chain seq x y z
N MET A 1 21.28 -28.47 43.81
CA MET A 1 20.64 -29.09 45.00
C MET A 1 19.73 -28.04 45.65
N ASN A 2 18.44 -28.35 45.83
CA ASN A 2 17.61 -28.16 47.06
C ASN A 2 17.88 -26.91 47.95
N ARG A 3 16.95 -26.04 48.39
CA ARG A 3 15.46 -25.99 48.64
C ARG A 3 15.02 -24.47 48.71
N ARG A 4 13.76 -23.98 48.75
CA ARG A 4 12.35 -24.46 48.53
C ARG A 4 11.34 -23.27 48.46
N ASP A 5 10.16 -23.53 47.88
CA ASP A 5 8.75 -23.33 48.34
C ASP A 5 8.36 -22.21 49.35
N THR A 6 7.16 -21.55 49.35
CA THR A 6 5.97 -21.44 48.45
C THR A 6 4.98 -20.34 48.98
N THR A 7 3.89 -20.07 48.23
CA THR A 7 2.56 -19.48 48.63
C THR A 7 2.37 -17.94 48.61
N PRO A 8 1.11 -17.44 48.48
CA PRO A 8 0.07 -17.85 47.53
C PRO A 8 -0.65 -16.68 46.82
N THR A 9 -1.51 -17.02 45.84
CA THR A 9 -2.40 -16.12 45.07
C THR A 9 -3.64 -15.65 45.85
N ALA A 10 -4.15 -14.46 45.52
CA ALA A 10 -5.49 -13.99 45.95
C ALA A 10 -6.25 -13.38 44.76
N GLU A 11 -7.49 -13.82 44.57
CA GLU A 11 -8.39 -13.42 43.48
C GLU A 11 -9.11 -12.10 43.78
N ARG A 12 -9.55 -11.38 42.74
CA ARG A 12 -10.69 -10.46 42.82
C ARG A 12 -11.63 -10.67 41.66
N THR A 13 -12.91 -10.86 42.01
CA THR A 13 -13.99 -11.30 41.14
C THR A 13 -14.70 -10.13 40.46
N ALA A 14 -15.22 -10.39 39.25
CA ALA A 14 -16.13 -9.49 38.54
C ALA A 14 -17.60 -9.81 38.91
N PRO A 15 -18.51 -8.82 38.91
CA PRO A 15 -19.92 -9.06 39.24
C PRO A 15 -20.70 -9.65 38.05
N SER A 16 -21.25 -10.84 38.25
CA SER A 16 -22.24 -11.47 37.37
C SER A 16 -23.65 -10.92 37.63
N TRP A 17 -24.40 -10.61 36.58
CA TRP A 17 -25.84 -10.39 36.66
C TRP A 17 -26.59 -11.55 35.99
N THR A 18 -27.40 -12.28 36.75
CA THR A 18 -28.26 -13.37 36.27
C THR A 18 -29.74 -13.03 36.43
N ALA A 19 -30.55 -13.58 35.52
CA ALA A 19 -31.94 -13.26 35.27
C ALA A 19 -32.92 -13.43 36.45
N ALA A 20 -34.02 -12.67 36.38
CA ALA A 20 -35.29 -12.97 37.05
C ALA A 20 -36.48 -12.43 36.23
N GLY A 21 -37.64 -13.11 36.30
CA GLY A 21 -38.95 -12.53 36.02
C GLY A 21 -39.49 -12.64 34.60
N SER A 22 -40.27 -13.69 34.33
CA SER A 22 -41.17 -13.77 33.18
C SER A 22 -42.59 -13.30 33.54
N GLU A 23 -43.12 -12.28 32.87
CA GLU A 23 -44.56 -12.00 32.83
C GLU A 23 -45.04 -11.75 31.39
N ALA A 24 -46.20 -12.31 31.05
CA ALA A 24 -46.77 -12.23 29.71
C ALA A 24 -47.87 -11.15 29.63
N PRO A 25 -47.88 -10.27 28.60
CA PRO A 25 -48.97 -9.32 28.39
C PRO A 25 -50.22 -10.01 27.84
N ARG A 26 -51.38 -9.53 28.30
CA ARG A 26 -52.69 -10.16 28.11
C ARG A 26 -53.26 -9.95 26.70
N ARG A 27 -54.00 -10.93 26.20
CA ARG A 27 -54.84 -10.80 25.02
C ARG A 27 -56.04 -9.90 25.33
N CYS A 28 -56.26 -8.84 24.56
CA CYS A 28 -57.57 -8.18 24.44
C CYS A 28 -58.20 -8.56 23.09
N ALA A 29 -59.45 -9.02 23.14
CA ALA A 29 -60.19 -9.48 21.97
C ALA A 29 -60.93 -8.33 21.28
N LEU A 30 -61.12 -8.45 19.96
CA LEU A 30 -62.12 -7.69 19.21
C LEU A 30 -63.35 -8.58 18.96
N PRO A 31 -64.59 -8.02 19.01
CA PRO A 31 -65.81 -8.81 18.94
C PRO A 31 -66.16 -9.27 17.51
N PRO A 32 -66.92 -10.36 17.35
CA PRO A 32 -67.33 -10.87 16.04
C PRO A 32 -68.68 -10.28 15.58
N GLN A 33 -68.88 -10.10 14.27
CA GLN A 33 -70.14 -10.45 13.59
C GLN A 33 -70.08 -10.37 12.05
N SER A 34 -71.04 -11.07 11.43
CA SER A 34 -71.48 -11.02 10.01
C SER A 34 -70.45 -11.26 8.88
N LYS A 35 -70.17 -12.55 8.63
CA LYS A 35 -70.05 -13.03 7.24
C LYS A 35 -71.43 -12.89 6.56
N SER A 36 -71.55 -12.15 5.44
CA SER A 36 -72.52 -12.41 4.33
C SER A 36 -72.61 -11.25 3.30
N VAL A 37 -71.56 -10.96 2.53
CA VAL A 37 -71.69 -10.35 1.17
C VAL A 37 -70.55 -10.87 0.28
N VAL A 38 -70.72 -12.07 -0.29
CA VAL A 38 -69.70 -12.74 -1.15
C VAL A 38 -70.21 -13.03 -2.58
N VAL A 39 -71.46 -12.68 -2.90
CA VAL A 39 -72.18 -13.27 -4.06
C VAL A 39 -72.58 -12.26 -5.16
N LEU A 40 -72.18 -10.99 -5.08
CA LEU A 40 -72.68 -9.94 -6.01
C LEU A 40 -71.61 -9.05 -6.68
N LEU A 41 -70.35 -9.52 -6.73
CA LEU A 41 -69.24 -8.83 -7.41
C LEU A 41 -68.40 -9.77 -8.32
N LEU A 42 -68.99 -10.86 -8.78
CA LEU A 42 -68.34 -11.90 -9.61
C LEU A 42 -68.67 -11.84 -11.12
N ALA A 43 -69.30 -10.76 -11.59
CA ALA A 43 -69.83 -10.68 -12.97
C ALA A 43 -69.46 -9.41 -13.77
N PHE A 44 -68.57 -8.54 -13.27
CA PHE A 44 -68.26 -7.26 -13.93
C PHE A 44 -66.77 -6.85 -13.90
N LEU A 45 -65.86 -7.82 -13.86
CA LEU A 45 -64.39 -7.61 -13.87
C LEU A 45 -63.67 -8.36 -15.02
N SER A 46 -64.40 -8.66 -16.10
CA SER A 46 -63.90 -9.46 -17.24
C SER A 46 -63.48 -8.64 -18.47
N SER A 47 -63.20 -7.34 -18.31
CA SER A 47 -62.86 -6.45 -19.44
C SER A 47 -62.09 -5.17 -19.05
N ILE A 48 -61.14 -5.27 -18.12
CA ILE A 48 -60.02 -4.30 -18.03
C ILE A 48 -58.71 -5.09 -18.09
N GLY A 49 -58.09 -5.12 -19.26
CA GLY A 49 -56.76 -5.66 -19.44
C GLY A 49 -55.74 -4.75 -18.76
N PHE A 50 -55.43 -5.01 -17.49
CA PHE A 50 -54.17 -4.55 -16.91
C PHE A 50 -53.03 -5.20 -17.71
N ALA A 51 -52.38 -4.43 -18.56
CA ALA A 51 -51.05 -4.77 -19.02
C ALA A 51 -50.15 -4.77 -17.79
N ALA A 52 -49.92 -5.95 -17.21
CA ALA A 52 -48.96 -6.12 -16.14
C ALA A 52 -47.60 -5.69 -16.69
N THR A 53 -47.08 -4.55 -16.19
CA THR A 53 -45.70 -4.17 -16.42
C THR A 53 -44.84 -5.31 -15.92
N PRO A 54 -44.01 -5.94 -16.77
CA PRO A 54 -43.23 -7.08 -16.34
C PRO A 54 -42.30 -6.64 -15.22
N VAL A 55 -42.37 -7.33 -14.08
CA VAL A 55 -41.35 -7.21 -13.04
C VAL A 55 -40.01 -7.55 -13.72
N PRO A 56 -38.99 -6.68 -13.69
CA PRO A 56 -37.74 -6.97 -14.37
C PRO A 56 -37.10 -8.21 -13.74
N THR A 57 -37.07 -9.31 -14.48
CA THR A 57 -36.35 -10.52 -14.08
C THR A 57 -34.85 -10.21 -14.14
N VAL A 58 -34.22 -10.11 -12.97
CA VAL A 58 -32.80 -9.74 -12.83
C VAL A 58 -31.86 -10.89 -13.24
N ALA A 59 -32.38 -12.11 -13.32
CA ALA A 59 -31.60 -13.32 -13.54
C ALA A 59 -30.83 -13.34 -14.86
N ASP A 60 -29.53 -13.63 -14.81
CA ASP A 60 -28.71 -14.00 -15.97
C ASP A 60 -29.16 -15.37 -16.50
N ARG A 61 -30.25 -15.31 -17.26
CA ARG A 61 -30.95 -16.45 -17.85
C ARG A 61 -30.10 -17.16 -18.89
N ALA A 62 -29.25 -16.43 -19.61
CA ALA A 62 -28.35 -17.00 -20.61
C ALA A 62 -27.23 -17.83 -19.97
N THR A 63 -26.69 -17.43 -18.81
CA THR A 63 -25.76 -18.27 -18.03
C THR A 63 -26.49 -19.40 -17.31
N PHE A 64 -27.69 -19.14 -16.77
CA PHE A 64 -28.52 -20.19 -16.19
C PHE A 64 -28.77 -21.35 -17.16
N GLU A 65 -29.27 -21.05 -18.36
CA GLU A 65 -29.59 -22.06 -19.38
C GLU A 65 -28.35 -22.77 -19.91
N ARG A 66 -27.20 -22.08 -20.04
CA ARG A 66 -25.95 -22.67 -20.58
C ARG A 66 -25.09 -23.41 -19.56
N GLN A 67 -25.16 -23.08 -18.27
CA GLN A 67 -24.22 -23.60 -17.25
C GLN A 67 -24.93 -24.23 -16.05
N VAL A 68 -26.05 -23.65 -15.58
CA VAL A 68 -26.72 -24.09 -14.35
C VAL A 68 -27.73 -25.21 -14.61
N THR A 69 -28.55 -25.08 -15.65
CA THR A 69 -29.53 -26.11 -16.03
C THR A 69 -28.87 -27.46 -16.36
N PRO A 70 -27.79 -27.54 -17.17
CA PRO A 70 -27.12 -28.82 -17.43
C PRO A 70 -26.52 -29.44 -16.15
N PHE A 71 -25.94 -28.60 -15.29
CA PHE A 71 -25.38 -29.03 -14.00
C PHE A 71 -26.45 -29.64 -13.09
N LEU A 72 -27.61 -28.98 -12.94
CA LEU A 72 -28.72 -29.49 -12.13
C LEU A 72 -29.25 -30.82 -12.68
N GLN A 73 -29.43 -30.92 -14.00
CA GLN A 73 -29.87 -32.15 -14.66
C GLN A 73 -28.90 -33.31 -14.42
N GLN A 74 -27.60 -33.06 -14.55
CA GLN A 74 -26.56 -34.08 -14.41
C GLN A 74 -26.33 -34.53 -12.95
N HIS A 75 -26.37 -33.61 -11.99
CA HIS A 75 -25.90 -33.87 -10.61
C HIS A 75 -26.99 -33.82 -9.53
N CYS A 76 -28.15 -33.21 -9.79
CA CYS A 76 -29.15 -32.91 -8.75
C CYS A 76 -30.51 -33.59 -8.99
N VAL A 77 -31.01 -33.56 -10.23
CA VAL A 77 -32.39 -33.99 -10.56
C VAL A 77 -32.67 -35.46 -10.24
N LYS A 78 -31.67 -36.35 -10.30
CA LYS A 78 -31.80 -37.78 -9.91
C LYS A 78 -32.28 -37.97 -8.45
N CYS A 79 -31.98 -37.04 -7.56
CA CYS A 79 -32.38 -37.08 -6.14
C CYS A 79 -33.37 -35.99 -5.72
N HIS A 80 -33.57 -34.98 -6.56
CA HIS A 80 -34.42 -33.80 -6.32
C HIS A 80 -35.29 -33.48 -7.55
N GLY A 81 -35.86 -34.53 -8.15
CA GLY A 81 -36.66 -34.47 -9.39
C GLY A 81 -38.10 -34.96 -9.16
N PRO A 82 -38.87 -35.18 -10.24
CA PRO A 82 -40.26 -35.63 -10.12
C PRO A 82 -40.40 -36.98 -9.43
N GLU A 83 -39.49 -37.92 -9.70
CA GLU A 83 -39.51 -39.30 -9.19
C GLU A 83 -38.97 -39.45 -7.77
N LYS A 84 -38.12 -38.52 -7.31
CA LYS A 84 -37.41 -38.63 -6.03
C LYS A 84 -37.10 -37.24 -5.46
N GLN A 85 -37.56 -37.00 -4.25
CA GLN A 85 -37.55 -35.68 -3.59
C GLN A 85 -36.85 -35.79 -2.23
N LYS A 86 -35.52 -36.03 -2.22
CA LYS A 86 -34.77 -36.05 -0.95
C LYS A 86 -34.91 -34.69 -0.26
N SER A 87 -35.18 -34.72 1.05
CA SER A 87 -35.36 -33.51 1.89
C SER A 87 -36.45 -32.54 1.39
N ASP A 88 -37.47 -33.05 0.69
CA ASP A 88 -38.62 -32.29 0.17
C ASP A 88 -38.27 -31.13 -0.79
N VAL A 89 -37.08 -31.17 -1.41
CA VAL A 89 -36.63 -30.17 -2.40
C VAL A 89 -36.76 -30.71 -3.83
N ARG A 90 -37.36 -29.90 -4.70
CA ARG A 90 -37.42 -30.07 -6.15
C ARG A 90 -36.51 -29.06 -6.85
N LEU A 91 -35.62 -29.54 -7.71
CA LEU A 91 -34.61 -28.75 -8.43
C LEU A 91 -34.79 -28.78 -9.95
N ASP A 92 -35.58 -29.71 -10.49
CA ASP A 92 -35.95 -29.78 -11.91
C ASP A 92 -36.86 -28.63 -12.37
N ASN A 93 -37.60 -28.02 -11.44
CA ASN A 93 -38.52 -26.92 -11.69
C ASN A 93 -38.18 -25.65 -10.87
N LEU A 94 -36.98 -25.57 -10.27
CA LEU A 94 -36.55 -24.41 -9.50
C LEU A 94 -36.29 -23.23 -10.45
N PRO A 95 -37.08 -22.14 -10.40
CA PRO A 95 -36.91 -21.02 -11.32
C PRO A 95 -35.60 -20.29 -11.04
N PRO A 96 -34.98 -19.66 -12.06
CA PRO A 96 -33.77 -18.85 -11.90
C PRO A 96 -34.05 -17.48 -11.25
N ASP A 97 -35.31 -17.17 -10.93
CA ASP A 97 -35.70 -15.88 -10.38
C ASP A 97 -35.62 -15.88 -8.85
N PHE A 98 -34.87 -14.92 -8.31
CA PHE A 98 -34.66 -14.70 -6.89
C PHE A 98 -35.53 -13.55 -6.33
N VAL A 99 -36.23 -12.79 -7.18
CA VAL A 99 -36.95 -11.57 -6.78
C VAL A 99 -38.31 -11.93 -6.17
N ASN A 100 -38.51 -11.64 -4.88
CA ASN A 100 -39.76 -11.94 -4.15
C ASN A 100 -40.22 -13.42 -4.27
N ASN A 101 -39.28 -14.33 -4.53
CA ASN A 101 -39.54 -15.72 -4.89
C ASN A 101 -38.97 -16.66 -3.81
N PRO A 102 -39.75 -17.62 -3.26
CA PRO A 102 -39.25 -18.64 -2.33
C PRO A 102 -38.04 -19.42 -2.85
N ALA A 103 -37.89 -19.52 -4.19
CA ALA A 103 -36.72 -20.11 -4.84
C ALA A 103 -35.39 -19.49 -4.37
N ALA A 104 -35.34 -18.20 -3.99
CA ALA A 104 -34.12 -17.56 -3.49
C ALA A 104 -33.55 -18.23 -2.23
N GLY A 105 -34.42 -18.69 -1.33
CA GLY A 105 -34.03 -19.45 -0.14
C GLY A 105 -33.52 -20.85 -0.47
N VAL A 106 -34.18 -21.52 -1.42
CA VAL A 106 -33.74 -22.83 -1.93
C VAL A 106 -32.38 -22.71 -2.62
N TRP A 107 -32.17 -21.69 -3.45
CA TRP A 107 -30.87 -21.39 -4.07
C TRP A 107 -29.78 -21.08 -3.06
N ALA A 108 -30.10 -20.38 -1.96
CA ALA A 108 -29.16 -20.15 -0.86
C ALA A 108 -28.69 -21.49 -0.28
N GLU A 109 -29.62 -22.40 0.00
CA GLU A 109 -29.29 -23.71 0.56
C GLU A 109 -28.58 -24.60 -0.45
N VAL A 110 -28.97 -24.59 -1.73
CA VAL A 110 -28.23 -25.25 -2.81
C VAL A 110 -26.77 -24.78 -2.83
N ARG A 111 -26.51 -23.47 -2.85
CA ARG A 111 -25.13 -22.95 -2.81
C ARG A 111 -24.41 -23.34 -1.53
N ASN A 112 -25.08 -23.32 -0.37
CA ASN A 112 -24.48 -23.74 0.90
C ASN A 112 -24.08 -25.22 0.86
N LYS A 113 -24.97 -26.12 0.41
CA LYS A 113 -24.70 -27.55 0.26
C LYS A 113 -23.61 -27.85 -0.76
N LEU A 114 -23.59 -27.12 -1.88
CA LEU A 114 -22.52 -27.20 -2.88
C LEU A 114 -21.17 -26.72 -2.31
N ASN A 115 -21.14 -25.59 -1.59
CA ASN A 115 -19.92 -25.07 -0.96
C ASN A 115 -19.38 -26.02 0.13
N LEU A 116 -20.26 -26.57 0.97
CA LEU A 116 -19.91 -27.58 1.98
C LEU A 116 -19.58 -28.96 1.37
N GLY A 117 -19.88 -29.16 0.08
CA GLY A 117 -19.79 -30.44 -0.65
C GLY A 117 -20.69 -31.54 -0.11
N GLU A 118 -21.74 -31.18 0.64
CA GLU A 118 -22.75 -32.13 1.12
C GLU A 118 -23.59 -32.71 -0.03
N MET A 119 -23.65 -32.00 -1.17
CA MET A 119 -24.37 -32.40 -2.38
C MET A 119 -23.49 -32.26 -3.64
N PRO A 120 -23.51 -33.21 -4.59
CA PRO A 120 -24.12 -34.54 -4.48
C PRO A 120 -23.50 -35.39 -3.36
N PRO A 121 -24.27 -36.33 -2.77
CA PRO A 121 -23.77 -37.17 -1.68
C PRO A 121 -22.66 -38.11 -2.17
N LYS A 122 -21.90 -38.68 -1.23
CA LYS A 122 -20.66 -39.43 -1.54
C LYS A 122 -20.84 -40.68 -2.41
N ASP A 123 -22.08 -41.18 -2.52
CA ASP A 123 -22.51 -42.31 -3.33
C ASP A 123 -22.92 -41.93 -4.77
N GLU A 124 -22.94 -40.65 -5.11
CA GLU A 124 -23.32 -40.14 -6.44
C GLU A 124 -22.15 -39.44 -7.16
N ALA A 125 -22.27 -39.31 -8.49
CA ALA A 125 -21.25 -38.64 -9.31
C ALA A 125 -21.17 -37.14 -8.99
N ARG A 126 -20.10 -36.73 -8.30
CA ARG A 126 -19.85 -35.33 -7.93
C ARG A 126 -19.31 -34.52 -9.13
N PRO A 127 -19.69 -33.23 -9.24
CA PRO A 127 -19.18 -32.34 -10.29
C PRO A 127 -17.71 -32.03 -10.08
N ASP A 128 -17.03 -31.62 -11.16
CA ASP A 128 -15.70 -31.01 -11.04
C ASP A 128 -15.76 -29.61 -10.39
N SER A 129 -14.61 -29.13 -9.94
CA SER A 129 -14.52 -27.85 -9.23
C SER A 129 -14.79 -26.61 -10.11
N ALA A 130 -14.61 -26.70 -11.43
CA ALA A 130 -14.88 -25.57 -12.33
C ALA A 130 -16.39 -25.43 -12.58
N ALA A 131 -17.09 -26.54 -12.82
CA ALA A 131 -18.55 -26.58 -12.92
C ALA A 131 -19.22 -26.13 -11.61
N LEU A 132 -18.72 -26.62 -10.47
CA LEU A 132 -19.16 -26.18 -9.14
C LEU A 132 -18.94 -24.67 -8.92
N ALA A 133 -17.75 -24.15 -9.25
CA ALA A 133 -17.43 -22.73 -9.13
C ALA A 133 -18.25 -21.85 -10.07
N ALA A 134 -18.63 -22.32 -11.26
CA ALA A 134 -19.50 -21.59 -12.18
C ALA A 134 -20.92 -21.41 -11.58
N VAL A 135 -21.56 -22.49 -11.13
CA VAL A 135 -22.91 -22.44 -10.55
C VAL A 135 -22.93 -21.65 -9.24
N THR A 136 -21.98 -21.89 -8.34
CA THR A 136 -21.92 -21.17 -7.05
C THR A 136 -21.64 -19.67 -7.23
N ARG A 137 -20.82 -19.28 -8.23
CA ARG A 137 -20.62 -17.88 -8.62
C ARG A 137 -21.89 -17.27 -9.20
N TRP A 138 -22.61 -17.96 -10.07
CA TRP A 138 -23.89 -17.48 -10.60
C TRP A 138 -24.90 -17.23 -9.46
N VAL A 139 -25.14 -18.21 -8.58
CA VAL A 139 -26.03 -18.02 -7.41
C VAL A 139 -25.57 -16.87 -6.51
N ALA A 140 -24.26 -16.69 -6.29
CA ALA A 140 -23.75 -15.55 -5.53
C ALA A 140 -23.94 -14.21 -6.26
N GLY A 141 -23.79 -14.17 -7.58
CA GLY A 141 -24.11 -13.02 -8.42
C GLY A 141 -25.58 -12.60 -8.30
N GLU A 142 -26.49 -13.57 -8.45
CA GLU A 142 -27.94 -13.35 -8.33
C GLU A 142 -28.35 -12.89 -6.93
N GLN A 143 -27.83 -13.53 -5.88
CA GLN A 143 -28.09 -13.07 -4.52
C GLN A 143 -27.55 -11.67 -4.24
N ARG A 144 -26.37 -11.31 -4.78
CA ARG A 144 -25.86 -9.92 -4.70
C ARG A 144 -26.75 -8.97 -5.49
N ALA A 145 -27.34 -9.40 -6.62
CA ALA A 145 -28.26 -8.58 -7.40
C ALA A 145 -29.62 -8.39 -6.69
N VAL A 146 -30.15 -9.44 -6.05
CA VAL A 146 -31.40 -9.35 -5.26
C VAL A 146 -31.21 -8.67 -3.92
N GLN A 147 -30.05 -8.79 -3.27
CA GLN A 147 -29.73 -7.96 -2.10
C GLN A 147 -29.68 -6.48 -2.50
N ARG A 148 -29.02 -6.15 -3.63
CA ARG A 148 -29.06 -4.81 -4.24
C ARG A 148 -30.49 -4.34 -4.56
N LEU A 149 -31.38 -5.24 -4.99
CA LEU A 149 -32.80 -4.95 -5.24
C LEU A 149 -33.62 -4.76 -3.96
N ALA A 150 -33.40 -5.57 -2.93
CA ALA A 150 -34.13 -5.50 -1.66
C ALA A 150 -33.83 -4.21 -0.88
N VAL A 151 -32.65 -3.61 -1.11
CA VAL A 151 -32.31 -2.25 -0.66
C VAL A 151 -32.24 -1.24 -1.83
N SER A 152 -32.87 -1.54 -2.97
CA SER A 152 -32.89 -0.63 -4.13
C SER A 152 -33.62 0.66 -3.78
N THR A 153 -33.12 1.77 -4.31
CA THR A 153 -33.76 3.07 -4.20
C THR A 153 -34.37 3.52 -5.53
N GLY A 154 -34.51 2.60 -6.50
CA GLY A 154 -34.96 2.87 -7.86
C GLY A 154 -33.94 3.69 -8.67
N GLY A 155 -32.65 3.44 -8.46
CA GLY A 155 -31.53 4.20 -9.03
C GLY A 155 -31.29 5.56 -8.36
N ARG A 156 -32.05 5.92 -7.32
CA ARG A 156 -32.01 7.25 -6.70
C ARG A 156 -30.92 7.37 -5.65
N VAL A 157 -30.11 8.41 -5.73
CA VAL A 157 -29.22 8.80 -4.64
C VAL A 157 -30.07 9.36 -3.50
N LEU A 158 -30.10 8.66 -2.35
CA LEU A 158 -30.70 9.14 -1.10
C LEU A 158 -30.04 10.45 -0.65
N LEU A 159 -30.57 11.12 0.37
CA LEU A 159 -29.92 12.26 1.02
C LEU A 159 -28.48 11.87 1.44
N ARG A 160 -27.51 12.25 0.61
CA ARG A 160 -26.09 11.99 0.81
C ARG A 160 -25.46 13.18 1.50
N ARG A 161 -24.98 13.00 2.73
CA ARG A 161 -24.08 13.99 3.34
C ARG A 161 -22.70 13.95 2.68
N LEU A 162 -21.94 15.01 2.84
CA LEU A 162 -20.50 15.00 2.55
C LEU A 162 -19.82 13.97 3.46
N SER A 163 -18.79 13.27 2.95
CA SER A 163 -17.84 12.60 3.83
C SER A 163 -17.04 13.62 4.64
N HIS A 164 -16.37 13.21 5.71
CA HIS A 164 -15.54 14.10 6.53
C HIS A 164 -14.41 14.78 5.72
N ALA A 165 -13.78 14.06 4.78
CA ALA A 165 -12.83 14.62 3.83
C ALA A 165 -13.49 15.60 2.83
N GLU A 166 -14.67 15.27 2.29
CA GLU A 166 -15.43 16.19 1.42
C GLU A 166 -15.86 17.46 2.17
N TYR A 167 -16.24 17.37 3.44
CA TYR A 167 -16.53 18.51 4.31
C TYR A 167 -15.28 19.37 4.52
N ALA A 168 -14.15 18.78 4.88
CA ALA A 168 -12.88 19.49 5.10
C ALA A 168 -12.40 20.24 3.83
N ASN A 169 -12.45 19.58 2.67
CA ASN A 169 -12.11 20.18 1.38
C ASN A 169 -13.06 21.32 1.00
N THR A 170 -14.37 21.11 1.19
CA THR A 170 -15.40 22.13 0.93
C THR A 170 -15.19 23.36 1.81
N VAL A 171 -14.87 23.18 3.09
CA VAL A 171 -14.56 24.28 4.02
C VAL A 171 -13.31 25.05 3.58
N ARG A 172 -12.22 24.34 3.24
CA ARG A 172 -10.96 24.93 2.74
C ARG A 172 -11.22 25.83 1.53
N ASP A 173 -11.97 25.33 0.54
CA ASP A 173 -12.30 26.06 -0.69
C ASP A 173 -13.36 27.17 -0.55
N LEU A 174 -14.26 27.04 0.43
CA LEU A 174 -15.30 28.05 0.67
C LEU A 174 -14.70 29.30 1.32
N LEU A 175 -13.84 29.09 2.33
CA LEU A 175 -13.38 30.12 3.26
C LEU A 175 -11.89 30.46 3.13
N ASP A 176 -11.13 29.83 2.23
CA ASP A 176 -9.66 29.99 2.10
C ASP A 176 -8.92 29.74 3.42
N VAL A 177 -9.20 28.59 4.06
CA VAL A 177 -8.65 28.20 5.37
C VAL A 177 -7.82 26.93 5.32
N ASP A 178 -6.55 27.03 5.72
CA ASP A 178 -5.67 25.89 5.90
C ASP A 178 -5.62 25.44 7.36
N PHE A 179 -5.65 24.12 7.54
CA PHE A 179 -5.56 23.44 8.83
C PHE A 179 -4.24 22.68 8.91
N VAL A 180 -3.65 22.68 10.10
CA VAL A 180 -2.50 21.85 10.45
C VAL A 180 -3.01 20.42 10.72
N PRO A 181 -2.29 19.35 10.33
CA PRO A 181 -2.70 17.97 10.60
C PRO A 181 -3.09 17.76 12.07
N GLY A 182 -4.19 17.07 12.33
CA GLY A 182 -4.75 16.83 13.66
C GLY A 182 -5.55 17.99 14.27
N GLU A 183 -5.72 19.12 13.55
CA GLU A 183 -6.62 20.23 13.91
C GLU A 183 -7.72 20.46 12.85
N GLY A 184 -7.69 19.73 11.74
CA GLY A 184 -8.61 19.91 10.62
C GLY A 184 -9.98 19.24 10.85
N PRO A 185 -11.01 19.64 10.09
CA PRO A 185 -12.31 18.96 10.15
C PRO A 185 -12.25 17.45 9.87
N GLU A 186 -11.30 17.01 9.03
CA GLU A 186 -11.10 15.60 8.69
C GLU A 186 -10.57 14.78 9.88
N ASP A 187 -9.72 15.38 10.73
CA ASP A 187 -9.14 14.77 11.93
C ASP A 187 -10.10 14.80 13.14
N LEU A 188 -10.93 15.85 13.22
CA LEU A 188 -11.83 16.09 14.36
C LEU A 188 -13.19 15.40 14.20
N LEU A 189 -13.59 15.05 12.97
CA LEU A 189 -14.76 14.22 12.69
C LEU A 189 -14.37 12.73 12.70
N PRO A 190 -15.27 11.83 13.14
CA PRO A 190 -14.98 10.41 13.20
C PRO A 190 -14.92 9.83 11.77
N PRO A 191 -14.13 8.75 11.55
CA PRO A 191 -14.04 8.11 10.24
C PRO A 191 -15.40 7.63 9.73
N ASP A 192 -15.68 7.90 8.45
CA ASP A 192 -16.91 7.48 7.81
C ASP A 192 -16.97 5.96 7.57
N GLY A 193 -18.20 5.42 7.60
CA GLY A 193 -18.45 4.05 7.19
C GLY A 193 -18.18 3.86 5.69
N ARG A 194 -17.64 2.70 5.30
CA ARG A 194 -17.41 2.36 3.88
C ARG A 194 -18.40 1.33 3.39
N LEU A 195 -18.88 1.50 2.15
CA LEU A 195 -19.66 0.49 1.41
C LEU A 195 -19.09 0.37 -0.01
N GLU A 196 -19.03 -0.86 -0.54
CA GLU A 196 -18.35 -1.17 -1.82
C GLU A 196 -16.87 -0.76 -1.89
N GLY A 197 -16.23 -0.48 -0.74
CA GLY A 197 -14.86 0.02 -0.63
C GLY A 197 -14.73 1.54 -0.51
N PHE A 198 -15.83 2.29 -0.61
CA PHE A 198 -15.82 3.76 -0.60
C PHE A 198 -16.57 4.35 0.59
N ASP A 199 -15.98 5.39 1.18
CA ASP A 199 -16.56 6.24 2.24
C ASP A 199 -17.78 7.05 1.79
N LYS A 200 -17.80 7.51 0.54
CA LYS A 200 -18.78 8.49 0.05
C LYS A 200 -20.12 7.91 -0.45
N VAL A 201 -20.44 6.69 -0.06
CA VAL A 201 -21.69 6.01 -0.45
C VAL A 201 -22.80 6.37 0.53
N SER A 202 -23.88 6.96 0.04
CA SER A 202 -25.02 7.48 0.82
C SER A 202 -25.55 6.56 1.92
N LYS A 203 -25.64 5.25 1.67
CA LYS A 203 -26.09 4.24 2.65
C LYS A 203 -25.15 4.04 3.85
N ALA A 204 -23.87 4.40 3.73
CA ALA A 204 -22.89 4.34 4.81
C ALA A 204 -22.76 5.68 5.57
N LEU A 205 -23.28 6.77 4.99
CA LEU A 205 -23.18 8.14 5.50
C LEU A 205 -24.45 8.57 6.26
N LEU A 206 -24.80 7.80 7.29
CA LEU A 206 -25.86 8.19 8.22
C LEU A 206 -25.42 9.37 9.10
N LEU A 207 -26.39 10.10 9.65
CA LEU A 207 -26.19 11.19 10.61
C LEU A 207 -27.02 10.91 11.86
N ASP A 208 -26.35 10.75 12.99
CA ASP A 208 -26.96 10.62 14.31
C ASP A 208 -26.74 11.91 15.14
N PRO A 209 -27.46 12.09 16.27
CA PRO A 209 -27.33 13.30 17.09
C PRO A 209 -25.91 13.56 17.62
N SER A 210 -25.14 12.51 17.97
CA SER A 210 -23.80 12.69 18.54
C SER A 210 -22.79 13.14 17.49
N LEU A 211 -22.96 12.73 16.23
CA LEU A 211 -22.21 13.25 15.09
C LEU A 211 -22.61 14.71 14.77
N MET A 212 -23.87 15.08 14.94
CA MET A 212 -24.31 16.47 14.78
C MET A 212 -23.67 17.41 15.81
N ASP A 213 -23.58 16.99 17.08
CA ASP A 213 -22.86 17.73 18.12
C ASP A 213 -21.36 17.92 17.80
N GLN A 214 -20.76 16.95 17.09
CA GLN A 214 -19.38 17.04 16.60
C GLN A 214 -19.27 18.05 15.45
N TYR A 215 -20.21 18.05 14.49
CA TYR A 215 -20.26 19.07 13.43
C TYR A 215 -20.36 20.49 13.99
N PHE A 216 -21.13 20.74 15.06
CA PHE A 216 -21.17 22.06 15.70
C PHE A 216 -19.81 22.50 16.25
N ARG A 217 -19.12 21.63 16.99
CA ARG A 217 -17.77 21.91 17.52
C ARG A 217 -16.74 22.13 16.41
N VAL A 218 -16.79 21.32 15.36
CA VAL A 218 -15.89 21.45 14.21
C VAL A 218 -16.18 22.73 13.42
N ALA A 219 -17.45 23.08 13.20
CA ALA A 219 -17.82 24.33 12.54
C ALA A 219 -17.37 25.57 13.35
N GLU A 220 -17.37 25.51 14.68
CA GLU A 220 -16.82 26.55 15.55
C GLU A 220 -15.29 26.68 15.41
N VAL A 221 -14.55 25.56 15.38
CA VAL A 221 -13.10 25.56 15.07
C VAL A 221 -12.83 26.17 13.69
N VAL A 222 -13.63 25.81 12.68
CA VAL A 222 -13.56 26.37 11.32
C VAL A 222 -13.82 27.88 11.32
N ALA A 223 -14.88 28.34 11.98
CA ALA A 223 -15.24 29.76 12.02
C ALA A 223 -14.17 30.60 12.75
N ASN A 224 -13.62 30.08 13.84
CA ASN A 224 -12.49 30.69 14.55
C ASN A 224 -11.20 30.71 13.71
N ARG A 225 -10.95 29.68 12.90
CA ARG A 225 -9.81 29.63 11.98
C ARG A 225 -9.98 30.60 10.81
N ALA A 226 -11.21 30.76 10.29
CA ALA A 226 -11.52 31.68 9.20
C ALA A 226 -11.47 33.15 9.63
N ILE A 227 -12.02 33.47 10.81
CA ILE A 227 -12.18 34.83 11.31
C ILE A 227 -11.19 35.08 12.45
N GLN A 228 -10.01 35.58 12.10
CA GLN A 228 -8.95 35.94 13.03
C GLN A 228 -8.79 37.47 13.10
N VAL A 229 -9.13 38.07 14.25
CA VAL A 229 -9.14 39.53 14.43
C VAL A 229 -7.85 40.10 15.05
N ARG A 230 -6.96 39.24 15.54
CA ARG A 230 -5.64 39.59 16.10
C ARG A 230 -4.58 38.70 15.46
N PRO A 231 -3.37 39.22 15.16
CA PRO A 231 -2.28 38.40 14.62
C PRO A 231 -1.95 37.24 15.59
N PRO A 232 -1.35 36.14 15.10
CA PRO A 232 -0.94 35.04 15.96
C PRO A 232 -0.06 35.53 17.09
N SER A 233 -0.35 35.09 18.32
CA SER A 233 0.33 35.57 19.53
C SER A 233 1.83 35.32 19.53
N VAL A 234 2.26 34.27 18.82
CA VAL A 234 3.66 33.89 18.62
C VAL A 234 4.07 34.27 17.19
N PRO A 235 4.95 35.28 16.99
CA PRO A 235 5.47 35.61 15.65
C PRO A 235 6.41 34.52 15.12
N SER A 236 6.47 34.31 13.81
CA SER A 236 7.50 33.44 13.21
C SER A 236 8.89 34.02 13.48
N ARG A 237 9.81 33.21 14.01
CA ARG A 237 11.23 33.54 14.16
C ARG A 237 12.09 32.36 13.74
N VAL A 238 13.29 32.67 13.22
CA VAL A 238 14.38 31.70 13.11
C VAL A 238 15.06 31.59 14.47
N ALA A 239 15.15 30.38 15.00
CA ALA A 239 16.11 30.00 16.02
C ALA A 239 17.23 29.19 15.33
N ARG A 240 18.49 29.52 15.60
CA ARG A 240 19.66 28.78 15.11
C ARG A 240 20.44 28.21 16.27
N TYR A 241 21.05 27.04 16.08
CA TYR A 241 22.05 26.47 16.96
C TYR A 241 23.22 25.93 16.14
N GLU A 242 24.41 26.48 16.39
CA GLU A 242 25.66 26.06 15.76
C GLU A 242 26.21 24.84 16.50
N PHE A 243 26.62 23.78 15.80
CA PHE A 243 27.01 22.53 16.46
C PHE A 243 28.39 22.58 17.11
N GLU A 244 29.27 23.52 16.77
CA GLU A 244 30.55 23.72 17.46
C GLU A 244 30.38 24.19 18.92
N ASP A 245 29.29 24.89 19.25
CA ASP A 245 28.97 25.27 20.64
C ASP A 245 28.83 24.04 21.56
N THR A 246 28.43 22.89 20.99
CA THR A 246 28.32 21.62 21.73
C THR A 246 29.66 21.15 22.31
N ARG A 247 30.80 21.65 21.81
CA ARG A 247 32.15 21.35 22.34
C ARG A 247 32.28 21.61 23.84
N THR A 248 31.50 22.56 24.37
CA THR A 248 31.49 22.92 25.79
C THR A 248 30.54 22.05 26.63
N GLU A 249 29.62 21.30 26.02
CA GLU A 249 28.64 20.48 26.70
C GLU A 249 29.27 19.19 27.25
N GLY A 250 29.05 18.91 28.54
CA GLY A 250 29.70 17.80 29.24
C GLY A 250 29.63 16.43 28.53
N PRO A 251 28.46 16.00 28.01
CA PRO A 251 28.34 14.73 27.28
C PRO A 251 29.09 14.69 25.95
N ILE A 252 29.18 15.82 25.23
CA ILE A 252 29.86 15.89 23.93
C ILE A 252 31.37 16.04 24.13
N ARG A 253 31.80 16.79 25.16
CA ARG A 253 33.20 16.88 25.55
C ARG A 253 33.81 15.49 25.80
N TYR A 254 33.07 14.59 26.45
CA TYR A 254 33.49 13.19 26.65
C TYR A 254 33.69 12.43 25.32
N ILE A 255 32.77 12.59 24.36
CA ILE A 255 32.83 11.95 23.02
C ILE A 255 33.99 12.53 22.18
N ALA A 256 34.24 13.83 22.29
CA ALA A 256 35.33 14.53 21.60
C ALA A 256 36.71 14.22 22.19
N GLU A 257 36.83 14.14 23.51
CA GLU A 257 38.02 13.63 24.22
C GLU A 257 38.32 12.16 23.85
N GLY A 258 37.30 11.43 23.39
CA GLY A 258 37.38 10.10 22.79
C GLY A 258 37.40 10.08 21.26
N ARG A 259 37.75 11.17 20.55
CA ARG A 259 37.90 11.28 19.07
C ARG A 259 36.72 10.81 18.19
N ALA A 260 35.62 10.33 18.74
CA ALA A 260 34.40 9.93 18.02
C ALA A 260 33.64 11.14 17.43
N ALA A 261 33.94 12.34 17.95
CA ALA A 261 33.64 13.62 17.34
C ALA A 261 34.92 14.48 17.27
N SER A 262 34.99 15.37 16.29
CA SER A 262 36.00 16.42 16.18
C SER A 262 35.34 17.75 15.83
N PHE A 263 36.07 18.86 15.96
CA PHE A 263 35.54 20.20 15.74
C PHE A 263 36.45 20.99 14.80
N THR A 264 35.84 21.71 13.87
CA THR A 264 36.45 22.85 13.18
C THR A 264 36.03 24.14 13.90
N ASP A 265 36.38 25.30 13.33
CA ASP A 265 35.98 26.60 13.89
C ASP A 265 34.48 26.92 13.71
N THR A 266 33.75 26.16 12.87
CA THR A 266 32.35 26.43 12.48
C THR A 266 31.49 25.17 12.31
N ALA A 267 31.95 24.01 12.78
CA ALA A 267 31.25 22.74 12.62
C ALA A 267 31.79 21.65 13.55
N MET A 268 30.94 20.66 13.79
CA MET A 268 31.30 19.38 14.42
C MET A 268 31.33 18.27 13.36
N VAL A 269 32.35 17.42 13.36
CA VAL A 269 32.46 16.24 12.50
C VAL A 269 32.36 14.97 13.33
N LEU A 270 31.29 14.21 13.10
CA LEU A 270 30.95 12.95 13.76
C LEU A 270 31.49 11.73 12.99
N LEU A 271 31.90 10.71 13.73
CA LEU A 271 32.11 9.35 13.24
C LEU A 271 30.95 8.41 13.58
N GLU A 272 30.21 8.69 14.67
CA GLU A 272 29.08 7.90 15.16
C GLU A 272 28.01 8.77 15.83
N GLY A 273 26.87 8.14 16.17
CA GLY A 273 25.88 8.70 17.09
C GLY A 273 25.14 9.89 16.50
N GLY A 274 25.22 11.03 17.18
CA GLY A 274 24.50 12.25 16.80
C GLY A 274 24.72 13.36 17.82
N ALA A 275 24.30 14.58 17.48
CA ALA A 275 24.28 15.70 18.41
C ALA A 275 22.87 16.29 18.54
N ARG A 276 22.57 16.73 19.75
CA ARG A 276 21.33 17.41 20.12
C ARG A 276 21.59 18.87 20.46
N THR A 277 20.51 19.62 20.58
CA THR A 277 20.52 21.07 20.84
C THR A 277 20.72 21.44 22.32
N PHE A 278 20.74 20.48 23.25
CA PHE A 278 20.94 20.68 24.71
C PHE A 278 20.04 21.77 25.31
N GLY A 279 18.82 21.90 24.75
CA GLY A 279 17.87 22.93 25.15
C GLY A 279 18.35 24.36 24.89
N ARG A 280 19.36 24.59 24.05
CA ARG A 280 19.85 25.93 23.67
C ARG A 280 19.10 26.52 22.48
N LEU A 281 18.67 25.68 21.53
CA LEU A 281 17.79 26.10 20.44
C LEU A 281 16.43 26.54 21.02
N ARG A 282 16.17 27.85 21.06
CA ARG A 282 14.96 28.44 21.67
C ARG A 282 14.36 29.51 20.78
N HIS A 283 13.05 29.45 20.61
CA HIS A 283 12.27 30.47 19.94
C HIS A 283 12.30 31.78 20.74
N ALA A 284 12.79 32.86 20.13
CA ALA A 284 13.12 34.12 20.80
C ALA A 284 11.94 34.81 21.53
N HIS A 285 10.69 34.48 21.19
CA HIS A 285 9.51 35.04 21.85
C HIS A 285 9.06 34.27 23.11
N SER A 286 9.23 32.94 23.15
CA SER A 286 8.69 32.09 24.23
C SER A 286 9.77 31.48 25.14
N GLY A 287 11.01 31.42 24.67
CA GLY A 287 12.08 30.63 25.31
C GLY A 287 11.91 29.12 25.20
N THR A 288 10.92 28.60 24.45
CA THR A 288 10.71 27.16 24.19
C THR A 288 11.21 26.78 22.78
N GLN A 289 11.44 25.49 22.51
CA GLN A 289 11.84 25.05 21.16
C GLN A 289 10.68 25.23 20.16
N ILE A 290 9.51 24.70 20.54
CA ILE A 290 8.25 24.82 19.82
C ILE A 290 7.33 25.72 20.67
N PRO A 291 7.07 26.98 20.28
CA PRO A 291 6.21 27.92 21.02
C PRO A 291 4.70 27.67 20.87
N ALA A 292 4.27 27.10 19.75
CA ALA A 292 2.86 26.84 19.43
C ALA A 292 2.75 25.65 18.47
N ARG A 293 1.57 25.04 18.36
CA ARG A 293 1.34 24.02 17.32
C ARG A 293 1.32 24.70 15.94
N GLY A 294 1.94 24.07 14.95
CA GLY A 294 2.00 24.61 13.60
C GLY A 294 3.05 23.95 12.72
N GLU A 295 3.15 24.48 11.51
CA GLU A 295 4.23 24.15 10.57
C GLU A 295 5.53 24.86 10.99
N TYR A 296 6.64 24.15 10.88
CA TYR A 296 8.00 24.65 11.11
C TYR A 296 8.89 24.26 9.94
N LEU A 297 9.90 25.08 9.67
CA LEU A 297 10.94 24.79 8.68
C LEU A 297 12.24 24.51 9.41
N VAL A 298 12.66 23.24 9.38
CA VAL A 298 13.88 22.76 10.01
C VAL A 298 14.95 22.67 8.93
N ARG A 299 16.05 23.39 9.10
CA ARG A 299 17.18 23.37 8.16
C ARG A 299 18.42 22.85 8.88
N VAL A 300 19.10 21.88 8.29
CA VAL A 300 20.40 21.39 8.79
C VAL A 300 21.44 21.63 7.73
N ARG A 301 22.52 22.35 8.06
CA ARG A 301 23.67 22.46 7.17
C ARG A 301 24.65 21.32 7.46
N ALA A 302 24.85 20.46 6.49
CA ALA A 302 25.63 19.23 6.64
C ALA A 302 26.51 18.92 5.43
N GLY A 303 27.58 18.18 5.69
CA GLY A 303 28.46 17.60 4.68
C GLY A 303 28.90 16.20 5.09
N ALA A 304 29.47 15.44 4.18
CA ALA A 304 29.83 14.05 4.38
C ALA A 304 31.17 13.70 3.75
N ASP A 305 31.78 12.65 4.30
CA ASP A 305 32.77 11.83 3.62
C ASP A 305 32.31 10.37 3.73
N PRO A 306 32.08 9.65 2.63
CA PRO A 306 31.67 8.25 2.65
C PRO A 306 32.79 7.27 3.10
N GLY A 307 34.00 7.78 3.35
CA GLY A 307 35.17 7.02 3.76
C GLY A 307 35.72 6.12 2.64
N ALA A 308 36.73 5.33 2.96
CA ALA A 308 37.40 4.45 1.99
C ALA A 308 36.48 3.36 1.40
N ARG A 309 35.34 3.08 2.04
CA ARG A 309 34.31 2.14 1.56
C ARG A 309 33.30 2.77 0.58
N GLY A 310 33.34 4.09 0.35
CA GLY A 310 32.39 4.76 -0.53
C GLY A 310 30.91 4.61 -0.11
N THR A 311 30.65 4.36 1.17
CA THR A 311 29.29 4.10 1.68
C THR A 311 28.52 5.41 1.80
N PRO A 312 27.34 5.58 1.15
CA PRO A 312 26.56 6.80 1.24
C PRO A 312 26.24 7.18 2.68
N VAL A 313 26.44 8.44 3.07
CA VAL A 313 26.17 8.93 4.42
C VAL A 313 24.71 9.35 4.54
N PHE A 314 24.07 8.96 5.65
CA PHE A 314 22.69 9.30 5.95
C PHE A 314 22.57 9.99 7.32
N MET A 315 21.76 11.04 7.36
CA MET A 315 21.35 11.68 8.60
C MET A 315 19.84 11.61 8.80
N GLU A 316 19.41 11.57 10.06
CA GLU A 316 18.00 11.68 10.47
C GLU A 316 17.86 12.75 11.53
N ILE A 317 16.80 13.55 11.45
CA ILE A 317 16.49 14.64 12.35
C ILE A 317 15.29 14.21 13.17
N ASP A 318 15.40 14.27 14.48
CA ASP A 318 14.38 13.84 15.45
C ASP A 318 14.10 14.93 16.46
N ARG A 319 12.90 14.89 17.06
CA ARG A 319 12.52 15.67 18.25
C ARG A 319 11.78 14.79 19.26
N GLY A 320 12.53 14.09 20.10
CA GLY A 320 11.96 13.10 21.03
C GLY A 320 11.33 11.93 20.24
N PRO A 321 10.01 11.70 20.31
CA PRO A 321 9.34 10.68 19.51
C PRO A 321 9.05 11.11 18.06
N GLU A 322 9.08 12.41 17.75
CA GLU A 322 8.83 12.90 16.39
C GLU A 322 10.04 12.64 15.48
N ARG A 323 9.81 12.01 14.32
CA ARG A 323 10.77 11.88 13.22
C ARG A 323 10.54 13.05 12.26
N ILE A 324 11.49 13.98 12.19
CA ILE A 324 11.38 15.23 11.41
C ILE A 324 11.74 14.99 9.94
N GLY A 325 12.76 14.17 9.67
CA GLY A 325 13.13 13.79 8.31
C GLY A 325 14.45 13.05 8.21
N LYS A 326 14.65 12.29 7.13
CA LYS A 326 15.88 11.57 6.80
C LYS A 326 16.43 12.04 5.46
N ALA A 327 17.73 12.31 5.37
CA ALA A 327 18.41 12.70 4.15
C ALA A 327 19.66 11.85 3.88
N ARG A 328 19.98 11.68 2.59
CA ARG A 328 21.31 11.28 2.13
C ARG A 328 22.17 12.53 2.00
N VAL A 329 23.37 12.51 2.56
CA VAL A 329 24.30 13.65 2.55
C VAL A 329 25.38 13.37 1.52
N ASP A 330 25.23 13.97 0.33
CA ASP A 330 26.19 13.87 -0.78
C ASP A 330 27.14 15.08 -0.88
N ALA A 331 26.83 16.17 -0.17
CA ALA A 331 27.70 17.35 -0.11
C ALA A 331 29.03 16.99 0.58
N PRO A 332 30.21 17.31 0.02
CA PRO A 332 31.48 16.96 0.65
C PRO A 332 31.71 17.79 1.92
N LEU A 333 32.52 17.28 2.86
CA LEU A 333 32.89 18.00 4.10
C LEU A 333 33.41 19.43 3.85
N THR A 334 34.03 19.70 2.70
CA THR A 334 34.57 21.01 2.31
C THR A 334 33.55 21.99 1.73
N ALA A 335 32.35 21.53 1.36
CA ALA A 335 31.29 22.35 0.80
C ALA A 335 29.89 21.89 1.29
N PRO A 336 29.62 21.97 2.61
CA PRO A 336 28.36 21.50 3.18
C PRO A 336 27.15 22.32 2.71
N GLN A 337 26.06 21.61 2.45
CA GLN A 337 24.80 22.13 1.90
C GLN A 337 23.70 22.14 2.96
N VAL A 338 22.65 22.94 2.70
CA VAL A 338 21.48 23.04 3.57
C VAL A 338 20.42 22.02 3.13
N TYR A 339 20.00 21.18 4.07
CA TYR A 339 18.91 20.23 3.94
C TYR A 339 17.68 20.79 4.66
N GLU A 340 16.58 20.99 3.94
CA GLU A 340 15.37 21.64 4.45
C GLU A 340 14.22 20.64 4.60
N PHE A 341 13.56 20.66 5.76
CA PHE A 341 12.44 19.80 6.12
C PHE A 341 11.30 20.67 6.66
N ARG A 342 10.14 20.65 5.99
CA ARG A 342 8.91 21.23 6.53
C ARG A 342 8.17 20.17 7.35
N VAL A 343 7.77 20.50 8.57
CA VAL A 343 7.20 19.56 9.53
C VAL A 343 6.14 20.22 10.41
N THR A 344 5.10 19.48 10.77
CA THR A 344 4.17 19.86 11.84
C THR A 344 4.77 19.52 13.20
N CYS A 345 4.87 20.48 14.13
CA CYS A 345 5.28 20.21 15.51
C CYS A 345 4.18 20.58 16.52
N ASP A 346 4.02 19.77 17.58
CA ASP A 346 3.14 20.08 18.72
C ASP A 346 3.98 20.43 19.98
N PRO A 347 3.75 21.57 20.64
CA PRO A 347 4.45 21.96 21.86
C PRO A 347 4.24 21.00 23.05
N LYS A 348 3.22 20.14 23.02
CA LYS A 348 2.97 19.10 24.03
C LYS A 348 3.94 17.92 23.93
N VAL A 349 4.57 17.71 22.77
CA VAL A 349 5.55 16.65 22.59
C VAL A 349 6.89 17.10 23.18
N ASN A 350 7.32 16.39 24.22
CA ASN A 350 8.60 16.62 24.88
C ASN A 350 9.74 15.95 24.10
N GLY A 351 10.82 16.71 23.86
CA GLY A 351 12.00 16.25 23.16
C GLY A 351 12.91 17.42 22.82
N GLU A 352 14.18 17.13 22.53
CA GLU A 352 15.09 18.10 21.93
C GLU A 352 15.29 17.75 20.46
N PHE A 353 15.50 18.77 19.63
CA PHE A 353 16.02 18.54 18.28
C PHE A 353 17.40 17.87 18.34
N GLN A 354 17.54 16.78 17.59
CA GLN A 354 18.75 15.96 17.48
C GLN A 354 18.96 15.55 16.02
N VAL A 355 20.22 15.55 15.58
CA VAL A 355 20.64 15.04 14.27
C VAL A 355 21.48 13.79 14.50
N MET A 356 21.02 12.67 13.93
CA MET A 356 21.59 11.33 14.06
C MET A 356 22.34 10.93 12.79
N PHE A 357 23.57 10.45 12.94
CA PHE A 357 24.36 9.82 11.89
C PHE A 357 24.00 8.32 11.82
N LEU A 358 23.02 7.98 10.98
CA LEU A 358 22.39 6.65 10.99
C LEU A 358 23.31 5.49 10.59
N ASN A 359 24.36 5.76 9.82
CA ASN A 359 25.35 4.77 9.39
C ASN A 359 26.78 5.14 9.79
N GLY A 360 26.93 5.89 10.89
CA GLY A 360 28.23 6.10 11.53
C GLY A 360 28.83 4.78 12.06
N THR A 361 30.15 4.77 12.28
CA THR A 361 30.90 3.61 12.78
C THR A 361 31.12 3.76 14.29
N PRO A 362 30.52 2.93 15.16
CA PRO A 362 30.60 3.12 16.61
C PRO A 362 32.01 3.00 17.19
N VAL A 363 32.33 3.81 18.22
CA VAL A 363 33.69 3.92 18.79
C VAL A 363 33.75 4.09 20.32
N ASN A 364 32.62 4.17 21.03
CA ASN A 364 32.56 4.50 22.47
C ASN A 364 32.24 3.31 23.42
N ASP A 365 32.75 3.38 24.66
CA ASP A 365 32.90 2.32 25.66
C ASP A 365 31.61 1.78 26.34
N ASN A 366 30.48 2.48 26.25
CA ASN A 366 29.38 2.33 27.22
C ASN A 366 28.07 1.79 26.62
N ASN A 367 28.13 1.11 25.49
CA ASN A 367 26.93 0.65 24.79
C ASN A 367 26.33 -0.60 25.44
N GLY A 368 25.00 -0.58 25.67
CA GLY A 368 24.24 -1.68 26.29
C GLY A 368 24.35 -2.99 25.50
N ASP A 369 24.62 -2.91 24.20
CA ASP A 369 24.88 -4.04 23.32
C ASP A 369 26.05 -4.91 23.83
N SER A 370 27.15 -4.31 24.31
CA SER A 370 28.30 -5.10 24.82
C SER A 370 27.94 -5.94 26.06
N ILE A 371 27.08 -5.41 26.93
CA ILE A 371 26.60 -6.05 28.16
C ILE A 371 25.53 -7.09 27.87
N HIS A 372 24.57 -6.77 26.99
CA HIS A 372 23.56 -7.71 26.51
C HIS A 372 24.23 -8.87 25.76
N MET A 373 25.18 -8.58 24.89
CA MET A 373 25.96 -9.56 24.15
C MET A 373 26.79 -10.43 25.10
N ASN A 374 27.51 -9.87 26.08
CA ASN A 374 28.21 -10.68 27.10
C ASN A 374 27.24 -11.56 27.91
N THR A 375 26.08 -11.04 28.29
CA THR A 375 25.03 -11.81 28.99
C THR A 375 24.51 -12.95 28.13
N HIS A 376 24.35 -12.71 26.83
CA HIS A 376 23.89 -13.67 25.84
C HIS A 376 24.97 -14.74 25.57
N ILE A 377 26.24 -14.34 25.41
CA ILE A 377 27.42 -15.21 25.34
C ILE A 377 27.51 -16.13 26.56
N MET A 378 27.33 -15.57 27.76
CA MET A 378 27.33 -16.33 29.02
C MET A 378 26.14 -17.29 29.12
N LYS A 379 24.98 -16.93 28.56
CA LYS A 379 23.81 -17.81 28.46
C LYS A 379 24.07 -18.97 27.50
N LEU A 380 24.48 -18.70 26.27
CA LEU A 380 24.84 -19.70 25.26
C LEU A 380 25.92 -20.66 25.77
N GLY A 381 26.91 -20.16 26.52
CA GLY A 381 27.92 -20.99 27.18
C GLY A 381 27.35 -21.95 28.24
N ARG A 382 26.36 -21.52 29.03
CA ARG A 382 25.64 -22.41 29.97
C ARG A 382 24.75 -23.43 29.26
N GLU A 383 24.21 -23.06 28.10
CA GLU A 383 23.38 -23.91 27.23
C GLU A 383 24.22 -24.78 26.27
N GLN A 384 25.56 -24.78 26.43
CA GLN A 384 26.54 -25.53 25.63
C GLN A 384 26.56 -25.19 24.13
N GLN A 385 25.97 -24.06 23.74
CA GLN A 385 25.95 -23.54 22.36
C GLN A 385 27.23 -22.73 22.05
N PHE A 386 28.39 -23.35 22.28
CA PHE A 386 29.69 -22.68 22.26
C PHE A 386 30.04 -22.03 20.91
N ALA A 387 29.61 -22.61 19.79
CA ALA A 387 29.82 -22.03 18.45
C ALA A 387 29.08 -20.69 18.27
N GLN A 388 27.84 -20.58 18.77
CA GLN A 388 27.09 -19.31 18.74
C GLN A 388 27.67 -18.30 19.74
N ALA A 389 28.13 -18.76 20.91
CA ALA A 389 28.78 -17.91 21.89
C ALA A 389 30.09 -17.29 21.36
N GLU A 390 30.91 -18.06 20.64
CA GLU A 390 32.12 -17.54 19.99
C GLU A 390 31.81 -16.72 18.73
N LEU A 391 30.76 -17.02 17.96
CA LEU A 391 30.28 -16.15 16.87
C LEU A 391 29.88 -14.77 17.40
N LEU A 392 29.16 -14.71 18.53
CA LEU A 392 28.76 -13.44 19.14
C LEU A 392 29.96 -12.68 19.75
N LYS A 393 30.92 -13.40 20.37
CA LYS A 393 32.21 -12.80 20.80
C LYS A 393 33.03 -12.27 19.63
N ALA A 394 33.10 -13.03 18.54
CA ALA A 394 33.87 -12.68 17.36
C ALA A 394 33.25 -11.51 16.59
N ARG A 395 31.91 -11.48 16.50
CA ARG A 395 31.15 -10.30 16.07
C ARG A 395 31.52 -9.09 16.92
N GLY A 396 31.52 -9.21 18.25
CA GLY A 396 31.99 -8.15 19.14
C GLY A 396 33.44 -7.71 18.90
N ARG A 397 34.36 -8.63 18.58
CA ARG A 397 35.75 -8.28 18.20
C ARG A 397 35.82 -7.55 16.85
N ALA A 398 35.04 -7.99 15.86
CA ALA A 398 34.97 -7.39 14.52
C ALA A 398 34.24 -6.03 14.52
N GLU A 399 33.27 -5.83 15.41
CA GLU A 399 32.60 -4.56 15.70
C GLU A 399 33.40 -3.68 16.69
N GLY A 400 34.63 -4.07 17.04
CA GLY A 400 35.55 -3.27 17.87
C GLY A 400 35.31 -3.28 19.38
N MET A 401 34.29 -3.98 19.88
CA MET A 401 33.92 -4.01 21.31
C MET A 401 34.94 -4.72 22.23
N TYR A 402 35.88 -5.51 21.69
CA TYR A 402 36.93 -6.16 22.49
C TYR A 402 38.28 -6.20 21.75
N ALA A 403 39.36 -5.83 22.44
CA ALA A 403 40.74 -6.06 22.02
C ALA A 403 41.34 -7.31 22.73
N GLU A 404 42.24 -8.03 22.06
CA GLU A 404 42.90 -9.20 22.63
C GLU A 404 43.93 -8.81 23.72
N PHE A 405 43.79 -9.44 24.89
CA PHE A 405 44.79 -9.47 25.98
C PHE A 405 45.30 -8.15 26.59
N GLN A 406 44.42 -7.16 26.75
CA GLN A 406 44.34 -6.33 27.97
C GLN A 406 42.98 -5.63 27.99
N ARG A 407 42.40 -5.39 29.19
CA ARG A 407 41.05 -4.80 29.45
C ARG A 407 40.45 -4.06 28.22
N GLY A 408 39.70 -4.80 27.41
CA GLY A 408 39.52 -4.50 25.99
C GLY A 408 38.82 -3.17 25.71
N ARG A 409 39.57 -2.22 25.13
CA ARG A 409 39.08 -0.96 24.56
C ARG A 409 39.98 -0.54 23.39
N PRO A 410 39.45 -0.27 22.19
CA PRO A 410 40.18 0.50 21.19
C PRO A 410 40.46 1.90 21.77
N ASN A 411 41.72 2.31 21.90
CA ASN A 411 42.01 3.68 22.28
C ASN A 411 41.77 4.58 21.06
N VAL A 412 40.60 5.21 21.01
CA VAL A 412 40.19 6.06 19.89
C VAL A 412 41.17 7.23 19.67
N ARG A 413 41.94 7.64 20.69
CA ARG A 413 42.99 8.66 20.56
C ARG A 413 44.17 8.23 19.67
N THR A 414 44.27 6.95 19.32
CA THR A 414 45.38 6.38 18.52
C THR A 414 44.94 5.65 17.24
N PHE A 415 43.64 5.52 16.99
CA PHE A 415 43.11 4.90 15.76
C PHE A 415 43.09 5.91 14.60
N ASP A 416 43.38 5.48 13.37
CA ASP A 416 43.21 6.31 12.16
C ASP A 416 41.75 6.26 11.70
N THR A 417 41.05 7.38 11.88
CA THR A 417 39.63 7.53 11.56
C THR A 417 39.38 8.07 10.16
N ALA A 418 40.42 8.41 9.38
CA ALA A 418 40.27 8.93 8.02
C ALA A 418 39.58 7.95 7.03
N PRO A 419 39.74 6.60 7.14
CA PRO A 419 39.04 5.66 6.27
C PRO A 419 37.54 5.47 6.60
N LEU A 420 37.07 5.97 7.74
CA LEU A 420 35.69 5.79 8.21
C LEU A 420 34.74 6.85 7.62
N PRO A 421 33.44 6.53 7.46
CA PRO A 421 32.47 7.51 7.03
C PRO A 421 32.29 8.60 8.11
N ARG A 422 32.14 9.85 7.67
CA ARG A 422 32.05 11.04 8.54
C ARG A 422 30.86 11.91 8.15
N LEU A 423 30.19 12.47 9.15
CA LEU A 423 29.12 13.45 9.00
C LEU A 423 29.56 14.77 9.64
N LEU A 424 29.73 15.82 8.84
CA LEU A 424 29.87 17.19 9.31
C LEU A 424 28.48 17.78 9.54
N LEU A 425 28.28 18.33 10.73
CA LEU A 425 27.14 19.15 11.13
C LEU A 425 27.67 20.55 11.45
N ASP A 426 27.22 21.53 10.67
CA ASP A 426 27.52 22.94 10.83
C ASP A 426 26.47 23.53 11.78
N TYR A 427 25.23 23.65 11.32
CA TYR A 427 24.13 24.20 12.13
C TYR A 427 22.80 23.46 11.98
N ILE A 428 21.92 23.68 12.95
CA ILE A 428 20.47 23.45 12.84
C ILE A 428 19.69 24.75 13.07
N GLU A 429 18.80 25.08 12.14
CA GLU A 429 17.82 26.15 12.26
C GLU A 429 16.42 25.57 12.36
N VAL A 430 15.58 26.24 13.15
CA VAL A 430 14.13 26.02 13.18
C VAL A 430 13.45 27.37 13.03
N GLU A 431 12.76 27.55 11.92
CA GLU A 431 11.94 28.72 11.61
C GLU A 431 10.47 28.38 11.83
N GLY A 432 9.81 29.11 12.73
CA GLY A 432 8.36 29.02 12.88
C GLY A 432 7.83 29.53 14.22
N PRO A 433 6.53 29.33 14.50
CA PRO A 433 5.55 28.68 13.65
C PRO A 433 5.38 29.49 12.36
N LEU A 434 5.45 28.81 11.21
CA LEU A 434 5.35 29.45 9.91
C LEU A 434 3.98 30.11 9.77
N GLN A 435 3.98 31.39 9.42
CA GLN A 435 2.77 32.16 9.21
C GLN A 435 2.58 32.44 7.73
N GLY A 436 1.34 32.28 7.25
CA GLY A 436 0.92 32.88 5.99
C GLY A 436 0.83 34.41 6.09
N PRO A 437 0.49 35.09 4.99
CA PRO A 437 0.23 36.54 5.03
C PRO A 437 -0.84 36.89 6.07
N TRP A 438 -0.65 38.01 6.76
CA TRP A 438 -1.58 38.55 7.75
C TRP A 438 -2.24 39.84 7.25
N PRO A 439 -3.57 40.03 7.38
CA PRO A 439 -4.57 39.03 7.80
C PRO A 439 -4.63 37.82 6.85
N PRO A 440 -5.03 36.63 7.34
CA PRO A 440 -5.12 35.44 6.50
C PRO A 440 -6.12 35.67 5.37
N LYS A 441 -5.90 35.00 4.22
CA LYS A 441 -6.74 35.15 3.01
C LYS A 441 -8.24 35.04 3.32
N SER A 442 -8.61 34.12 4.21
CA SER A 442 -9.95 33.94 4.73
C SER A 442 -10.65 35.21 5.21
N MET A 443 -9.92 36.16 5.81
CA MET A 443 -10.47 37.45 6.24
C MET A 443 -10.94 38.28 5.05
N SER A 444 -10.21 38.30 3.94
CA SER A 444 -10.63 38.96 2.70
C SER A 444 -11.72 38.18 1.94
N THR A 445 -11.78 36.86 2.11
CA THR A 445 -12.80 36.00 1.51
C THR A 445 -14.17 36.17 2.19
N VAL A 446 -14.18 36.33 3.52
CA VAL A 446 -15.39 36.64 4.31
C VAL A 446 -15.73 38.13 4.26
N PHE A 447 -14.80 39.01 4.67
CA PHE A 447 -15.01 40.46 4.76
C PHE A 447 -14.54 41.18 3.49
N PHE A 448 -15.16 40.83 2.36
CA PHE A 448 -14.73 41.25 1.02
C PHE A 448 -14.88 42.74 0.67
N GLU A 449 -15.53 43.54 1.52
CA GLU A 449 -15.68 45.00 1.36
C GLU A 449 -14.80 45.77 2.35
N GLY A 450 -14.01 45.08 3.18
CA GLY A 450 -13.23 45.65 4.27
C GLY A 450 -13.86 45.43 5.66
N ARG A 451 -13.25 46.04 6.68
CA ARG A 451 -13.65 45.95 8.10
C ARG A 451 -13.70 47.32 8.78
N GLU A 452 -13.92 48.38 8.01
CA GLU A 452 -14.05 49.75 8.53
C GLU A 452 -15.33 49.85 9.38
N PRO A 453 -15.29 50.44 10.60
CA PRO A 453 -16.38 50.37 11.57
C PRO A 453 -17.75 50.80 11.03
N GLU A 454 -17.79 51.81 10.17
CA GLU A 454 -19.01 52.34 9.53
C GLU A 454 -19.72 51.34 8.59
N LYS A 455 -19.05 50.27 8.16
CA LYS A 455 -19.64 49.19 7.37
C LYS A 455 -20.17 48.04 8.23
N LEU A 456 -19.75 47.95 9.50
CA LEU A 456 -20.02 46.79 10.34
C LEU A 456 -21.46 46.82 10.90
N GLY A 457 -22.37 46.09 10.25
CA GLY A 457 -23.76 46.00 10.69
C GLY A 457 -24.58 44.96 9.91
N PRO A 458 -25.87 44.78 10.26
CA PRO A 458 -26.74 43.75 9.69
C PRO A 458 -26.80 43.76 8.15
N ASP A 459 -26.76 44.94 7.52
CA ASP A 459 -26.78 45.07 6.06
C ASP A 459 -25.50 44.55 5.39
N TYR A 460 -24.34 44.68 6.06
CA TYR A 460 -23.11 44.10 5.54
C TYR A 460 -23.05 42.59 5.82
N ALA A 461 -23.50 42.14 6.99
CA ALA A 461 -23.69 40.70 7.25
C ALA A 461 -24.59 40.05 6.18
N ARG A 462 -25.67 40.72 5.76
CA ARG A 462 -26.49 40.30 4.62
C ARG A 462 -25.68 40.11 3.34
N ARG A 463 -24.89 41.11 2.91
CA ARG A 463 -24.06 40.99 1.70
C ARG A 463 -23.00 39.89 1.80
N ILE A 464 -22.43 39.67 2.98
CA ILE A 464 -21.52 38.54 3.25
C ILE A 464 -22.22 37.20 2.99
N PHE A 465 -23.41 36.99 3.57
CA PHE A 465 -24.14 35.72 3.41
C PHE A 465 -24.80 35.57 2.03
N GLU A 466 -25.22 36.65 1.37
CA GLU A 466 -25.67 36.63 -0.04
C GLU A 466 -24.56 36.19 -1.00
N ARG A 467 -23.29 36.48 -0.69
CA ARG A 467 -22.12 36.01 -1.44
C ARG A 467 -21.69 34.58 -1.05
N LEU A 468 -21.71 34.25 0.24
CA LEU A 468 -21.23 32.95 0.73
C LEU A 468 -22.23 31.81 0.53
N LEU A 469 -23.51 32.02 0.84
CA LEU A 469 -24.53 30.96 0.85
C LEU A 469 -24.71 30.26 -0.51
N PRO A 470 -24.70 30.95 -1.68
CA PRO A 470 -24.79 30.26 -2.98
C PRO A 470 -23.65 29.27 -3.24
N ARG A 471 -22.43 29.60 -2.81
CA ARG A 471 -21.26 28.70 -2.87
C ARG A 471 -21.39 27.60 -1.82
N ALA A 472 -21.77 27.97 -0.60
CA ALA A 472 -21.93 27.08 0.54
C ALA A 472 -23.03 26.03 0.35
N PHE A 473 -24.07 26.31 -0.43
CA PHE A 473 -25.15 25.36 -0.76
C PHE A 473 -25.07 24.82 -2.20
N ARG A 474 -24.06 25.22 -2.99
CA ARG A 474 -23.84 24.90 -4.42
C ARG A 474 -25.03 25.22 -5.35
N ARG A 475 -25.92 26.13 -4.96
CA ARG A 475 -27.13 26.51 -5.71
C ARG A 475 -27.57 27.95 -5.39
N PRO A 476 -28.48 28.56 -6.17
CA PRO A 476 -29.18 29.77 -5.76
C PRO A 476 -29.89 29.57 -4.41
N VAL A 477 -29.90 30.60 -3.58
CA VAL A 477 -30.54 30.61 -2.25
C VAL A 477 -31.70 31.60 -2.23
N THR A 478 -32.70 31.33 -1.41
CA THR A 478 -33.84 32.25 -1.26
C THR A 478 -33.50 33.39 -0.29
N ALA A 479 -34.25 34.49 -0.37
CA ALA A 479 -34.14 35.57 0.60
C ALA A 479 -34.38 35.08 2.04
N ASP A 480 -35.27 34.10 2.23
CA ASP A 480 -35.55 33.52 3.56
C ASP A 480 -34.38 32.71 4.11
N GLU A 481 -33.66 31.95 3.27
CA GLU A 481 -32.43 31.26 3.68
C GLU A 481 -31.35 32.25 4.15
N VAL A 482 -31.21 33.39 3.47
CA VAL A 482 -30.35 34.50 3.93
C VAL A 482 -30.88 35.10 5.23
N ASN A 483 -32.20 35.37 5.32
CA ASN A 483 -32.83 36.01 6.48
C ASN A 483 -32.64 35.20 7.77
N VAL A 484 -32.69 33.87 7.71
CA VAL A 484 -32.45 33.00 8.87
C VAL A 484 -31.03 33.18 9.41
N ILE A 485 -30.01 33.17 8.55
CA ILE A 485 -28.61 33.32 8.97
C ILE A 485 -28.32 34.75 9.43
N VAL A 486 -28.78 35.77 8.69
CA VAL A 486 -28.60 37.18 9.06
C VAL A 486 -29.36 37.54 10.34
N GLY A 487 -30.51 36.92 10.59
CA GLY A 487 -31.27 37.06 11.84
C GLY A 487 -30.46 36.62 13.05
N LEU A 488 -29.77 35.47 12.96
CA LEU A 488 -28.85 35.00 14.00
C LEU A 488 -27.70 35.99 14.25
N VAL A 489 -27.08 36.53 13.20
CA VAL A 489 -26.02 37.55 13.33
C VAL A 489 -26.57 38.80 14.02
N ALA A 490 -27.74 39.28 13.59
CA ALA A 490 -28.39 40.46 14.18
C ALA A 490 -28.76 40.26 15.65
N ASP A 491 -29.15 39.05 16.05
CA ASP A 491 -29.46 38.73 17.45
C ASP A 491 -28.21 38.63 18.33
N GLN A 492 -27.06 38.19 17.81
CA GLN A 492 -25.78 38.28 18.52
C GLN A 492 -25.32 39.73 18.66
N LEU A 493 -25.45 40.55 17.62
CA LEU A 493 -25.18 41.99 17.69
C LEU A 493 -26.04 42.70 18.76
N LYS A 494 -27.33 42.36 18.87
CA LYS A 494 -28.23 42.89 19.93
C LYS A 494 -27.79 42.49 21.34
N ARG A 495 -27.05 41.39 21.50
CA ARG A 495 -26.49 40.93 22.78
C ARG A 495 -25.16 41.62 23.13
N GLY A 496 -24.62 42.45 22.23
CA GLY A 496 -23.36 43.16 22.42
C GLY A 496 -22.12 42.41 21.92
N GLU A 497 -22.29 41.30 21.18
CA GLU A 497 -21.16 40.60 20.57
C GLU A 497 -20.49 41.45 19.48
N PRO A 498 -19.15 41.42 19.35
CA PRO A 498 -18.45 42.02 18.22
C PRO A 498 -18.95 41.49 16.88
N PHE A 499 -18.90 42.31 15.83
CA PHE A 499 -19.41 41.95 14.51
C PHE A 499 -18.80 40.65 13.97
N GLU A 500 -17.51 40.43 14.22
CA GLU A 500 -16.79 39.24 13.79
C GLU A 500 -17.26 37.97 14.51
N GLU A 501 -17.55 38.03 15.82
CA GLU A 501 -18.11 36.90 16.58
C GLU A 501 -19.57 36.62 16.17
N ALA A 502 -20.35 37.67 15.91
CA ALA A 502 -21.69 37.55 15.36
C ALA A 502 -21.68 36.87 13.97
N VAL A 503 -20.74 37.22 13.09
CA VAL A 503 -20.57 36.58 11.77
C VAL A 503 -20.08 35.13 11.91
N LYS A 504 -19.20 34.80 12.87
CA LYS A 504 -18.84 33.40 13.17
C LYS A 504 -20.06 32.55 13.50
N ALA A 505 -21.00 33.05 14.31
CA ALA A 505 -22.24 32.32 14.60
C ALA A 505 -23.05 32.02 13.32
N GLY A 506 -23.10 32.96 12.37
CA GLY A 506 -23.70 32.76 11.06
C GLY A 506 -22.94 31.73 10.18
N LEU A 507 -21.60 31.70 10.26
CA LEU A 507 -20.80 30.66 9.61
C LEU A 507 -21.08 29.28 10.22
N VAL A 508 -21.11 29.14 11.55
CA VAL A 508 -21.45 27.88 12.23
C VAL A 508 -22.82 27.38 11.79
N ALA A 509 -23.84 28.24 11.82
CA ALA A 509 -25.19 27.90 11.36
C ALA A 509 -25.21 27.48 9.87
N THR A 510 -24.40 28.12 9.02
CA THR A 510 -24.25 27.76 7.61
C THR A 510 -23.63 26.36 7.45
N LEU A 511 -22.50 26.11 8.10
CA LEU A 511 -21.72 24.86 8.00
C LEU A 511 -22.42 23.64 8.62
N CYS A 512 -23.33 23.88 9.57
CA CYS A 512 -24.18 22.86 10.19
C CYS A 512 -25.56 22.72 9.53
N SER A 513 -25.87 23.52 8.50
CA SER A 513 -27.17 23.44 7.82
C SER A 513 -27.30 22.18 6.95
N PRO A 514 -28.51 21.62 6.77
CA PRO A 514 -28.73 20.53 5.83
C PRO A 514 -28.33 20.88 4.38
N SER A 515 -28.50 22.14 3.97
CA SER A 515 -28.09 22.63 2.63
C SER A 515 -26.57 22.67 2.42
N PHE A 516 -25.76 22.69 3.49
CA PHE A 516 -24.30 22.57 3.41
C PHE A 516 -23.85 21.11 3.55
N LEU A 517 -24.37 20.43 4.57
CA LEU A 517 -23.98 19.07 4.94
C LEU A 517 -24.37 18.04 3.88
N TYR A 518 -25.44 18.26 3.11
CA TYR A 518 -25.95 17.34 2.10
C TYR A 518 -25.80 17.86 0.67
N LEU A 519 -25.56 16.95 -0.27
CA LEU A 519 -25.75 17.21 -1.69
C LEU A 519 -27.25 17.25 -1.97
N PHE A 520 -27.82 18.46 -1.87
CA PHE A 520 -29.25 18.68 -1.86
C PHE A 520 -29.86 18.61 -3.26
N GLU A 521 -30.51 17.49 -3.54
CA GLU A 521 -31.23 17.20 -4.78
C GLU A 521 -32.66 16.76 -4.43
N PRO A 522 -33.63 17.69 -4.34
CA PRO A 522 -34.96 17.39 -3.81
C PRO A 522 -35.78 16.51 -4.76
N VAL A 523 -36.53 15.58 -4.18
CA VAL A 523 -37.46 14.72 -4.92
C VAL A 523 -38.77 15.47 -5.15
N GLY A 524 -38.99 15.94 -6.38
CA GLY A 524 -40.31 16.22 -6.93
C GLY A 524 -41.17 17.29 -6.23
N THR A 525 -40.86 18.57 -6.46
CA THR A 525 -41.85 19.42 -7.15
C THR A 525 -41.20 19.95 -8.42
N GLY A 526 -42.00 20.28 -9.45
CA GLY A 526 -41.48 20.82 -10.72
C GLY A 526 -40.74 22.16 -10.54
N PRO A 527 -40.19 22.75 -11.61
CA PRO A 527 -39.52 24.05 -11.53
C PRO A 527 -40.45 25.08 -10.89
N GLN A 528 -40.13 25.49 -9.66
CA GLN A 528 -40.92 26.47 -8.93
C GLN A 528 -40.66 27.85 -9.55
N THR A 529 -41.58 28.27 -10.42
CA THR A 529 -41.74 29.70 -10.71
C THR A 529 -42.12 30.38 -9.39
N ALA A 530 -41.34 31.41 -9.03
CA ALA A 530 -41.43 32.06 -7.73
C ALA A 530 -42.66 32.98 -7.65
N ASP A 531 -43.86 32.41 -7.44
CA ASP A 531 -44.98 33.16 -6.89
C ASP A 531 -46.06 32.25 -6.25
N ARG A 532 -46.14 32.28 -4.91
CA ARG A 532 -47.37 32.02 -4.13
C ARG A 532 -47.13 32.30 -2.64
N ARG A 533 -47.69 33.40 -2.14
CA ARG A 533 -47.83 33.67 -0.70
C ARG A 533 -48.71 32.58 -0.04
N PRO A 534 -48.46 32.21 1.23
CA PRO A 534 -49.34 31.31 1.95
C PRO A 534 -50.65 32.03 2.29
N GLN A 535 -51.77 31.60 1.68
CA GLN A 535 -53.10 31.99 2.13
C GLN A 535 -53.58 31.07 3.24
N THR A 536 -53.86 31.66 4.40
CA THR A 536 -54.47 31.00 5.56
C THR A 536 -55.95 30.71 5.29
N GLY A 537 -56.37 29.45 5.38
CA GLY A 537 -57.78 29.04 5.27
C GLY A 537 -57.98 27.56 5.62
N ALA A 538 -59.02 27.23 6.39
CA ALA A 538 -59.22 25.89 6.96
C ALA A 538 -60.27 25.03 6.23
N ARG A 539 -60.21 23.71 6.46
CA ARG A 539 -61.10 22.59 6.00
C ARG A 539 -61.01 22.24 4.50
N ALA A 540 -61.01 20.97 4.08
CA ALA A 540 -61.64 19.76 4.64
C ALA A 540 -60.91 18.45 4.23
N PRO A 541 -61.12 17.31 4.92
CA PRO A 541 -60.55 16.02 4.51
C PRO A 541 -61.45 15.27 3.52
N GLY A 542 -61.00 15.08 2.28
CA GLY A 542 -61.72 14.29 1.28
C GLY A 542 -60.92 14.09 -0.01
N ALA A 543 -61.10 12.93 -0.65
CA ALA A 543 -60.48 12.52 -1.92
C ALA A 543 -58.94 12.58 -1.98
N GLY A 544 -58.29 11.51 -1.51
CA GLY A 544 -56.87 11.29 -1.77
C GLY A 544 -56.61 11.01 -3.25
N GLN A 545 -56.30 12.05 -4.03
CA GLN A 545 -55.63 11.89 -5.32
C GLN A 545 -54.26 11.26 -5.08
N LYS A 546 -54.14 9.97 -5.41
CA LYS A 546 -52.83 9.35 -5.64
C LYS A 546 -52.23 10.00 -6.88
N SER A 547 -51.42 11.03 -6.69
CA SER A 547 -50.62 11.59 -7.77
C SER A 547 -49.55 10.57 -8.16
N GLU A 548 -49.70 9.99 -9.35
CA GLU A 548 -48.69 9.13 -9.96
C GLU A 548 -47.48 9.99 -10.38
N VAL A 549 -46.57 10.24 -9.45
CA VAL A 549 -45.26 10.84 -9.75
C VAL A 549 -44.24 9.72 -10.02
N SER A 550 -44.49 8.95 -11.09
CA SER A 550 -43.58 7.92 -11.60
C SER A 550 -42.85 8.43 -12.85
N GLY A 551 -41.83 9.25 -12.64
CA GLY A 551 -40.92 9.71 -13.68
C GLY A 551 -39.56 10.11 -13.10
N LEU A 552 -38.50 9.93 -13.88
CA LEU A 552 -37.16 10.43 -13.56
C LEU A 552 -37.14 11.96 -13.76
N ARG A 553 -36.65 12.69 -12.76
CA ARG A 553 -36.43 14.14 -12.81
C ARG A 553 -35.03 14.38 -13.36
N SER A 554 -34.92 15.11 -14.47
CA SER A 554 -33.64 15.67 -14.92
C SER A 554 -33.10 16.65 -13.87
N ILE A 555 -31.85 16.48 -13.44
CA ILE A 555 -31.23 17.36 -12.44
C ILE A 555 -30.91 18.73 -13.06
N THR A 556 -30.95 19.78 -12.26
CA THR A 556 -30.53 21.13 -12.68
C THR A 556 -29.03 21.18 -12.93
N ASP A 557 -28.58 22.17 -13.70
CA ASP A 557 -27.16 22.37 -13.97
C ASP A 557 -26.34 22.65 -12.68
N TYR A 558 -26.97 23.19 -11.63
CA TYR A 558 -26.34 23.33 -10.31
C TYR A 558 -26.13 21.98 -9.61
N GLU A 559 -27.14 21.11 -9.62
CA GLU A 559 -27.03 19.73 -9.11
C GLU A 559 -25.99 18.94 -9.94
N LEU A 560 -25.93 19.12 -11.26
CA LEU A 560 -24.92 18.53 -12.14
C LEU A 560 -23.49 19.05 -11.86
N ALA A 561 -23.32 20.36 -11.68
CA ALA A 561 -22.05 20.96 -11.27
C ALA A 561 -21.57 20.39 -9.93
N ALA A 562 -22.46 20.25 -8.95
CA ALA A 562 -22.14 19.63 -7.67
C ALA A 562 -21.71 18.15 -7.86
N ARG A 563 -22.48 17.34 -8.61
CA ARG A 563 -22.10 15.94 -8.91
C ARG A 563 -20.71 15.84 -9.55
N LEU A 564 -20.41 16.68 -10.55
CA LEU A 564 -19.09 16.70 -11.20
C LEU A 564 -17.96 17.07 -10.23
N SER A 565 -18.18 18.10 -9.40
CA SER A 565 -17.16 18.60 -8.48
C SER A 565 -16.87 17.63 -7.32
N TYR A 566 -17.90 17.00 -6.75
CA TYR A 566 -17.71 15.95 -5.73
C TYR A 566 -17.31 14.58 -6.31
N PHE A 567 -17.46 14.37 -7.63
CA PHE A 567 -16.87 13.23 -8.31
C PHE A 567 -15.36 13.41 -8.50
N LEU A 568 -14.92 14.53 -9.08
CA LEU A 568 -13.54 14.71 -9.56
C LEU A 568 -12.61 15.48 -8.60
N TRP A 569 -13.15 16.35 -7.75
CA TRP A 569 -12.38 17.24 -6.87
C TRP A 569 -12.75 17.12 -5.38
N SER A 570 -13.76 16.31 -5.03
CA SER A 570 -14.26 16.11 -3.66
C SER A 570 -14.52 17.40 -2.88
N THR A 571 -15.01 18.43 -3.56
CA THR A 571 -15.21 19.79 -3.04
C THR A 571 -16.27 20.55 -3.86
N LEU A 572 -16.58 21.79 -3.47
CA LEU A 572 -17.54 22.66 -4.14
C LEU A 572 -17.10 23.08 -5.57
N PRO A 573 -18.04 23.33 -6.51
CA PRO A 573 -17.75 23.86 -7.84
C PRO A 573 -16.98 25.18 -7.79
N ASP A 574 -15.97 25.33 -8.64
CA ASP A 574 -15.29 26.61 -8.84
C ASP A 574 -16.17 27.61 -9.61
N GLU A 575 -15.78 28.89 -9.67
CA GLU A 575 -16.62 29.92 -10.30
C GLU A 575 -16.84 29.67 -11.80
N GLU A 576 -15.89 29.01 -12.50
CA GLU A 576 -16.09 28.66 -13.90
C GLU A 576 -17.20 27.61 -14.09
N LEU A 577 -17.17 26.52 -13.31
CA LEU A 577 -18.21 25.49 -13.33
C LEU A 577 -19.55 26.03 -12.81
N ALA A 578 -19.54 26.87 -11.77
CA ALA A 578 -20.72 27.54 -11.25
C ALA A 578 -21.32 28.56 -12.23
N ALA A 579 -20.50 29.27 -13.01
CA ALA A 579 -20.96 30.19 -14.06
C ALA A 579 -21.46 29.43 -15.30
N ALA A 580 -20.91 28.26 -15.62
CA ALA A 580 -21.47 27.36 -16.63
C ALA A 580 -22.86 26.85 -16.21
N ALA A 581 -23.03 26.47 -14.93
CA ALA A 581 -24.31 26.07 -14.36
C ALA A 581 -25.34 27.21 -14.34
N ARG A 582 -24.93 28.40 -13.89
CA ARG A 582 -25.75 29.63 -13.87
C ARG A 582 -26.25 30.03 -15.26
N ALA A 583 -25.49 29.71 -16.30
CA ALA A 583 -25.82 29.96 -17.70
C ALA A 583 -26.60 28.81 -18.39
N GLY A 584 -26.94 27.72 -17.68
CA GLY A 584 -27.65 26.58 -18.27
C GLY A 584 -26.87 25.81 -19.34
N ARG A 585 -25.53 25.87 -19.28
CA ARG A 585 -24.64 25.32 -20.33
C ARG A 585 -24.19 23.88 -20.08
N LEU A 586 -24.41 23.30 -18.90
CA LEU A 586 -23.87 21.97 -18.56
C LEU A 586 -24.69 20.81 -19.14
N ARG A 587 -25.84 21.12 -19.74
CA ARG A 587 -26.64 20.17 -20.55
C ARG A 587 -26.13 20.01 -21.98
N ASP A 588 -25.36 20.97 -22.51
CA ASP A 588 -24.68 20.76 -23.78
C ASP A 588 -23.53 19.76 -23.60
N ALA A 589 -23.51 18.72 -24.42
CA ALA A 589 -22.52 17.66 -24.31
C ALA A 589 -21.09 18.21 -24.52
N THR A 590 -20.90 19.19 -25.41
CA THR A 590 -19.58 19.75 -25.71
C THR A 590 -19.05 20.56 -24.54
N ALA A 591 -19.87 21.44 -23.97
CA ALA A 591 -19.55 22.24 -22.79
C ALA A 591 -19.30 21.37 -21.55
N LEU A 592 -20.10 20.31 -21.36
CA LEU A 592 -19.90 19.32 -20.29
C LEU A 592 -18.55 18.61 -20.42
N MET A 593 -18.19 18.13 -21.61
CA MET A 593 -16.89 17.47 -21.85
C MET A 593 -15.72 18.44 -21.68
N ALA A 594 -15.87 19.70 -22.09
CA ALA A 594 -14.85 20.74 -21.87
C ALA A 594 -14.59 20.95 -20.37
N GLN A 595 -15.65 21.00 -19.54
CA GLN A 595 -15.50 21.09 -18.08
C GLN A 595 -14.83 19.85 -17.48
N VAL A 596 -15.24 18.64 -17.89
CA VAL A 596 -14.62 17.39 -17.39
C VAL A 596 -13.13 17.32 -17.73
N SER A 597 -12.76 17.66 -18.97
CA SER A 597 -11.36 17.67 -19.43
C SER A 597 -10.52 18.69 -18.63
N ARG A 598 -11.04 19.91 -18.45
CA ARG A 598 -10.44 20.95 -17.61
C ARG A 598 -10.25 20.49 -16.17
N MET A 599 -11.28 19.88 -15.58
CA MET A 599 -11.26 19.43 -14.19
C MET A 599 -10.24 18.31 -13.96
N LEU A 600 -10.11 17.36 -14.90
CA LEU A 600 -9.11 16.29 -14.85
C LEU A 600 -7.67 16.78 -15.07
N ALA A 601 -7.49 17.93 -15.74
CA ALA A 601 -6.17 18.55 -15.92
C ALA A 601 -5.76 19.48 -14.75
N HIS A 602 -6.70 19.86 -13.88
CA HIS A 602 -6.47 20.78 -12.77
C HIS A 602 -5.86 20.05 -11.55
N PRO A 603 -4.96 20.68 -10.75
CA PRO A 603 -4.35 20.04 -9.57
C PRO A 603 -5.33 19.43 -8.56
N LYS A 604 -6.57 19.96 -8.46
CA LYS A 604 -7.63 19.37 -7.61
C LYS A 604 -8.06 17.95 -8.03
N ALA A 605 -7.74 17.50 -9.25
CA ALA A 605 -7.93 16.10 -9.66
C ALA A 605 -7.11 15.11 -8.81
N GLU A 606 -6.13 15.60 -8.03
CA GLU A 606 -5.46 14.79 -7.01
C GLU A 606 -6.45 14.22 -5.98
N ALA A 607 -7.56 14.90 -5.68
CA ALA A 607 -8.62 14.36 -4.82
C ALA A 607 -9.34 13.14 -5.44
N PHE A 608 -9.41 13.04 -6.76
CA PHE A 608 -9.87 11.82 -7.43
C PHE A 608 -8.81 10.72 -7.40
N VAL A 609 -7.52 11.07 -7.54
CA VAL A 609 -6.41 10.10 -7.41
C VAL A 609 -6.39 9.49 -6.02
N SER A 610 -6.30 10.29 -4.95
CA SER A 610 -6.29 9.82 -3.57
C SER A 610 -7.65 9.21 -3.16
N GLY A 611 -8.75 9.88 -3.51
CA GLY A 611 -10.11 9.48 -3.10
C GLY A 611 -10.63 8.22 -3.79
N PHE A 612 -10.55 8.11 -5.12
CA PHE A 612 -10.95 6.89 -5.83
C PHE A 612 -9.80 5.88 -5.87
N GLY A 613 -8.63 6.28 -6.38
CA GLY A 613 -7.49 5.38 -6.55
C GLY A 613 -6.99 4.80 -5.22
N GLY A 614 -6.85 5.63 -4.19
CA GLY A 614 -6.40 5.17 -2.86
C GLY A 614 -7.37 4.20 -2.17
N GLN A 615 -8.68 4.43 -2.28
CA GLN A 615 -9.71 3.54 -1.73
C GLN A 615 -9.90 2.26 -2.57
N TRP A 616 -9.95 2.37 -3.90
CA TRP A 616 -10.08 1.23 -4.80
C TRP A 616 -8.90 0.26 -4.65
N LEU A 617 -7.67 0.78 -4.67
CA LEU A 617 -6.43 -0.01 -4.56
C LEU A 617 -6.05 -0.34 -3.10
N LYS A 618 -6.82 0.12 -2.12
CA LYS A 618 -6.61 -0.13 -0.67
C LYS A 618 -5.22 0.27 -0.15
N VAL A 619 -4.59 1.29 -0.73
CA VAL A 619 -3.19 1.66 -0.41
C VAL A 619 -2.98 1.99 1.08
N HIS A 620 -4.01 2.54 1.74
CA HIS A 620 -4.01 2.87 3.15
C HIS A 620 -4.01 1.65 4.09
N GLU A 621 -4.33 0.44 3.59
CA GLU A 621 -4.28 -0.80 4.35
C GLU A 621 -2.88 -1.46 4.31
N PHE A 622 -1.96 -1.00 3.45
CA PHE A 622 -0.71 -1.72 3.19
C PHE A 622 0.26 -1.75 4.39
N ASP A 623 0.10 -0.84 5.36
CA ASP A 623 0.86 -0.82 6.62
C ASP A 623 0.27 -1.67 7.74
N SER A 624 -0.85 -2.38 7.52
CA SER A 624 -1.51 -3.22 8.55
C SER A 624 -0.60 -4.30 9.15
N PHE A 625 0.44 -4.72 8.43
CA PHE A 625 1.48 -5.61 8.95
C PHE A 625 2.87 -5.04 8.63
N GLN A 626 3.75 -5.02 9.63
CA GLN A 626 5.15 -4.62 9.47
C GLN A 626 6.03 -5.87 9.27
N PRO A 627 6.99 -5.86 8.33
CA PRO A 627 7.90 -6.99 8.14
C PRO A 627 8.70 -7.33 9.40
N ASP A 628 8.92 -8.62 9.68
CA ASP A 628 9.72 -9.00 10.84
C ASP A 628 11.22 -8.71 10.57
N GLN A 629 11.81 -7.85 11.39
CA GLN A 629 13.20 -7.39 11.24
C GLN A 629 14.25 -8.52 11.32
N GLN A 630 13.95 -9.65 11.97
CA GLN A 630 14.88 -10.79 12.04
C GLN A 630 14.81 -11.66 10.78
N ILE A 631 13.64 -11.72 10.12
CA ILE A 631 13.44 -12.45 8.86
C ILE A 631 13.88 -11.60 7.67
N TYR A 632 13.52 -10.31 7.68
CA TYR A 632 13.74 -9.35 6.61
C TYR A 632 14.64 -8.18 7.02
N PRO A 633 15.84 -8.41 7.59
CA PRO A 633 16.70 -7.32 8.06
C PRO A 633 17.07 -6.34 6.94
N ALA A 634 17.21 -6.82 5.69
CA ALA A 634 17.49 -5.97 4.53
C ALA A 634 16.41 -4.91 4.25
N TYR A 635 15.16 -5.10 4.68
CA TYR A 635 14.12 -4.06 4.60
C TYR A 635 14.40 -2.89 5.57
N TYR A 636 15.16 -3.15 6.64
CA TYR A 636 15.56 -2.20 7.68
C TYR A 636 17.01 -1.73 7.55
N ASP A 637 17.79 -2.25 6.60
CA ASP A 637 19.13 -1.76 6.26
C ASP A 637 19.06 -0.26 5.88
N ASN A 638 20.08 0.51 6.24
CA ASN A 638 20.08 1.97 6.10
C ASN A 638 19.78 2.49 4.69
N ASP A 639 20.21 1.73 3.68
CA ASP A 639 20.00 1.98 2.25
C ASP A 639 18.51 1.94 1.86
N PHE A 640 17.71 1.13 2.56
CA PHE A 640 16.29 0.89 2.30
C PHE A 640 15.34 1.47 3.35
N ALA A 641 15.84 2.12 4.41
CA ALA A 641 14.99 2.79 5.40
C ALA A 641 13.94 3.72 4.74
N GLY A 642 12.68 3.60 5.15
CA GLY A 642 11.55 4.31 4.54
C GLY A 642 11.03 3.73 3.22
N VAL A 643 11.59 2.62 2.72
CA VAL A 643 11.09 1.98 1.47
C VAL A 643 9.62 1.58 1.57
N GLY A 644 9.12 1.24 2.76
CA GLY A 644 7.71 0.91 3.00
C GLY A 644 6.74 2.00 2.55
N GLU A 645 7.06 3.29 2.76
CA GLU A 645 6.22 4.40 2.28
C GLU A 645 6.19 4.43 0.75
N LEU A 646 7.35 4.23 0.11
CA LEU A 646 7.47 4.17 -1.35
C LEU A 646 6.67 3.00 -1.94
N MET A 647 6.68 1.83 -1.29
CA MET A 647 5.86 0.68 -1.67
C MET A 647 4.37 0.97 -1.61
N ASN A 648 3.93 1.77 -0.63
CA ASN A 648 2.53 2.14 -0.47
C ASN A 648 2.12 3.24 -1.46
N ARG A 649 3.06 4.11 -1.86
CA ARG A 649 2.84 5.17 -2.86
C ARG A 649 2.84 4.68 -4.30
N GLU A 650 3.65 3.67 -4.65
CA GLU A 650 3.79 3.15 -6.03
C GLU A 650 2.46 2.93 -6.78
N PRO A 651 1.41 2.27 -6.21
CA PRO A 651 0.14 2.08 -6.91
C PRO A 651 -0.61 3.38 -7.20
N LEU A 652 -0.49 4.37 -6.31
CA LEU A 652 -1.15 5.67 -6.43
C LEU A 652 -0.45 6.56 -7.46
N GLU A 653 0.89 6.57 -7.46
CA GLU A 653 1.71 7.18 -8.52
C GLU A 653 1.42 6.54 -9.89
N PHE A 654 1.25 5.21 -9.93
CA PHE A 654 0.89 4.48 -11.14
C PHE A 654 -0.51 4.86 -11.64
N PHE A 655 -1.51 4.93 -10.75
CA PHE A 655 -2.85 5.41 -11.08
C PHE A 655 -2.82 6.84 -11.63
N ARG A 656 -2.06 7.73 -10.97
CA ARG A 656 -1.87 9.12 -11.40
C ARG A 656 -1.27 9.20 -12.80
N GLU A 657 -0.25 8.41 -13.10
CA GLU A 657 0.38 8.41 -14.44
C GLU A 657 -0.55 7.84 -15.52
N VAL A 658 -1.33 6.77 -15.22
CA VAL A 658 -2.37 6.26 -16.14
C VAL A 658 -3.39 7.35 -16.47
N LEU A 659 -3.93 8.04 -15.45
CA LEU A 659 -4.91 9.10 -15.64
C LEU A 659 -4.32 10.34 -16.36
N ARG A 660 -3.10 10.73 -16.02
CA ARG A 660 -2.43 11.94 -16.53
C ARG A 660 -2.01 11.80 -17.99
N ARG A 661 -1.53 10.62 -18.39
CA ARG A 661 -1.14 10.32 -19.78
C ARG A 661 -2.27 9.81 -20.66
N ASP A 662 -3.44 9.53 -20.07
CA ASP A 662 -4.57 8.89 -20.74
C ASP A 662 -4.26 7.48 -21.28
N GLU A 663 -3.57 6.68 -20.46
CA GLU A 663 -3.18 5.31 -20.79
C GLU A 663 -4.36 4.34 -20.70
N SER A 664 -4.23 3.20 -21.37
CA SER A 664 -5.13 2.06 -21.20
C SER A 664 -5.16 1.60 -19.75
N ALA A 665 -6.36 1.48 -19.18
CA ALA A 665 -6.57 0.90 -17.86
C ALA A 665 -6.12 -0.57 -17.76
N LEU A 666 -5.94 -1.28 -18.89
CA LEU A 666 -5.36 -2.63 -18.89
C LEU A 666 -3.90 -2.66 -18.41
N ALA A 667 -3.22 -1.49 -18.34
CA ALA A 667 -1.91 -1.35 -17.70
C ALA A 667 -1.90 -1.81 -16.22
N PHE A 668 -3.03 -1.71 -15.51
CA PHE A 668 -3.17 -2.24 -14.14
C PHE A 668 -3.01 -3.77 -14.07
N LEU A 669 -3.34 -4.50 -15.13
CA LEU A 669 -3.12 -5.95 -15.24
C LEU A 669 -1.69 -6.27 -15.72
N SER A 670 -1.23 -5.59 -16.78
CA SER A 670 0.04 -5.92 -17.44
C SER A 670 0.69 -4.73 -18.14
N ALA A 671 1.26 -3.79 -17.37
CA ALA A 671 2.16 -2.78 -17.92
C ALA A 671 3.56 -3.35 -18.23
N ASP A 672 4.23 -2.71 -19.19
CA ASP A 672 5.65 -2.86 -19.52
C ASP A 672 6.52 -1.70 -19.00
N TRP A 673 6.00 -1.01 -17.98
CA TRP A 673 6.60 0.09 -17.25
C TRP A 673 6.19 0.03 -15.77
N ALA A 674 6.94 0.71 -14.90
CA ALA A 674 6.64 0.85 -13.47
C ALA A 674 6.90 2.31 -13.02
N MET A 675 6.32 2.71 -11.87
CA MET A 675 6.64 3.98 -11.22
C MET A 675 7.68 3.73 -10.13
N LEU A 676 8.89 4.23 -10.32
CA LEU A 676 10.02 3.97 -9.41
C LEU A 676 10.79 5.26 -9.14
N ASN A 677 11.32 5.41 -7.94
CA ASN A 677 12.45 6.30 -7.65
C ASN A 677 13.73 5.46 -7.46
N GLU A 678 14.87 6.09 -7.20
CA GLU A 678 16.15 5.38 -7.05
C GLU A 678 16.14 4.31 -5.95
N LYS A 679 15.52 4.59 -4.80
CA LYS A 679 15.46 3.66 -3.66
C LYS A 679 14.59 2.44 -3.95
N LEU A 680 13.38 2.64 -4.51
CA LEU A 680 12.48 1.53 -4.84
C LEU A 680 13.02 0.71 -6.03
N ALA A 681 13.66 1.36 -7.01
CA ALA A 681 14.34 0.69 -8.10
C ALA A 681 15.50 -0.18 -7.60
N ALA A 682 16.35 0.34 -6.72
CA ALA A 682 17.41 -0.42 -6.07
C ALA A 682 16.87 -1.62 -5.28
N PHE A 683 15.78 -1.43 -4.51
CA PHE A 683 15.10 -2.51 -3.79
C PHE A 683 14.50 -3.58 -4.74
N TYR A 684 14.17 -3.22 -5.97
CA TYR A 684 13.72 -4.13 -7.03
C TYR A 684 14.85 -4.71 -7.89
N GLY A 685 16.11 -4.33 -7.66
CA GLY A 685 17.25 -4.74 -8.50
C GLY A 685 17.26 -4.08 -9.90
N ILE A 686 16.56 -2.96 -10.07
CA ILE A 686 16.46 -2.24 -11.34
C ILE A 686 17.49 -1.10 -11.36
N ALA A 687 18.52 -1.24 -12.18
CA ALA A 687 19.57 -0.25 -12.35
C ALA A 687 19.13 0.93 -13.25
N GLY A 688 19.87 2.04 -13.19
CA GLY A 688 19.71 3.20 -14.09
C GLY A 688 18.70 4.26 -13.63
N VAL A 689 17.96 4.02 -12.55
CA VAL A 689 17.03 5.00 -11.95
C VAL A 689 17.79 5.89 -10.95
N LYS A 690 17.50 7.20 -10.95
CA LYS A 690 18.19 8.21 -10.13
C LYS A 690 17.21 9.23 -9.55
N GLY A 691 17.49 9.70 -8.32
CA GLY A 691 16.68 10.72 -7.64
C GLY A 691 15.58 10.17 -6.72
N ALA A 692 15.03 11.06 -5.89
CA ALA A 692 14.05 10.72 -4.86
C ALA A 692 12.59 10.65 -5.36
N ASP A 693 12.28 11.35 -6.45
CA ASP A 693 10.93 11.41 -7.02
C ASP A 693 10.58 10.17 -7.85
N PHE A 694 9.29 9.85 -7.90
CA PHE A 694 8.77 8.77 -8.74
C PHE A 694 8.80 9.17 -10.22
N GLN A 695 9.39 8.32 -11.04
CA GLN A 695 9.43 8.46 -12.49
C GLN A 695 8.92 7.19 -13.17
N ARG A 696 8.38 7.35 -14.38
CA ARG A 696 7.96 6.23 -15.23
C ARG A 696 9.19 5.55 -15.82
N VAL A 697 9.50 4.36 -15.36
CA VAL A 697 10.62 3.55 -15.84
C VAL A 697 10.12 2.52 -16.84
N LYS A 698 10.64 2.55 -18.06
CA LYS A 698 10.37 1.52 -19.07
C LYS A 698 11.08 0.22 -18.67
N LEU A 699 10.36 -0.88 -18.60
CA LEU A 699 10.94 -2.19 -18.32
C LEU A 699 11.50 -2.76 -19.64
N GLN A 700 12.64 -3.46 -19.55
CA GLN A 700 13.18 -4.18 -20.72
C GLN A 700 12.12 -5.17 -21.22
N SER A 701 11.95 -5.30 -22.53
CA SER A 701 10.99 -6.24 -23.11
C SER A 701 11.66 -7.60 -23.38
N ARG A 702 10.87 -8.67 -23.25
CA ARG A 702 11.33 -10.04 -23.54
C ARG A 702 11.90 -10.16 -24.96
N ALA A 703 11.27 -9.52 -25.95
CA ALA A 703 11.74 -9.53 -27.33
C ALA A 703 13.10 -8.83 -27.50
N HIS A 704 13.33 -7.70 -26.83
CA HIS A 704 14.61 -7.01 -26.86
C HIS A 704 15.70 -7.83 -26.17
N TRP A 705 15.42 -8.36 -24.98
CA TRP A 705 16.32 -9.25 -24.26
C TRP A 705 16.65 -10.51 -25.07
N LEU A 706 15.66 -11.16 -25.69
CA LEU A 706 15.87 -12.36 -26.50
C LEU A 706 16.69 -12.07 -27.76
N ALA A 707 16.50 -10.90 -28.38
CA ALA A 707 17.33 -10.46 -29.50
C ALA A 707 18.79 -10.19 -29.09
N GLN A 708 19.03 -9.71 -27.87
CA GLN A 708 20.37 -9.63 -27.28
C GLN A 708 20.94 -11.04 -27.02
N LEU A 709 20.18 -11.89 -26.33
CA LEU A 709 20.57 -13.24 -25.96
C LEU A 709 20.97 -14.09 -27.18
N ARG A 710 20.25 -13.98 -28.30
CA ARG A 710 20.60 -14.65 -29.57
C ARG A 710 21.97 -14.23 -30.13
N ARG A 711 22.44 -13.00 -29.87
CA ARG A 711 23.80 -12.56 -30.25
C ARG A 711 24.88 -13.13 -29.31
N GLU A 712 24.50 -13.44 -28.07
CA GLU A 712 25.39 -13.98 -27.02
C GLU A 712 25.40 -15.52 -27.00
N ALA A 713 24.47 -16.17 -27.72
CA ALA A 713 24.24 -17.62 -27.81
C ALA A 713 25.36 -18.45 -28.47
N GLY A 714 26.44 -17.84 -28.94
CA GLY A 714 27.61 -18.56 -29.46
C GLY A 714 28.25 -19.48 -28.40
N PRO A 715 29.13 -20.42 -28.80
CA PRO A 715 29.67 -21.47 -27.92
C PRO A 715 30.12 -20.92 -26.56
N GLN A 716 29.51 -21.36 -25.45
CA GLN A 716 29.70 -20.72 -24.14
C GLN A 716 31.10 -21.02 -23.55
N PRO A 717 31.65 -20.14 -22.69
CA PRO A 717 32.83 -20.46 -21.89
C PRO A 717 32.62 -21.68 -21.00
N VAL A 718 33.64 -22.53 -20.92
CA VAL A 718 33.67 -23.69 -20.02
C VAL A 718 34.36 -23.29 -18.72
N LEU A 719 33.68 -23.52 -17.60
CA LEU A 719 34.22 -23.27 -16.27
C LEU A 719 34.97 -24.52 -15.78
N GLY A 720 36.27 -24.41 -15.58
CA GLY A 720 37.09 -25.45 -14.96
C GLY A 720 36.73 -25.67 -13.48
N PRO A 721 37.22 -26.77 -12.88
CA PRO A 721 37.01 -27.04 -11.47
C PRO A 721 37.66 -25.96 -10.61
N TRP A 722 37.06 -25.71 -9.46
CA TRP A 722 37.66 -24.86 -8.44
C TRP A 722 38.86 -25.55 -7.79
N HIS A 723 39.92 -24.79 -7.56
CA HIS A 723 41.04 -25.17 -6.71
C HIS A 723 41.11 -24.19 -5.54
N GLN A 724 41.29 -24.70 -4.32
CA GLN A 724 41.45 -23.90 -3.12
C GLN A 724 42.85 -24.12 -2.52
N ILE A 725 43.47 -23.07 -2.00
CA ILE A 725 44.62 -23.18 -1.11
C ILE A 725 44.55 -22.17 0.05
N GLY A 726 44.98 -22.59 1.23
CA GLY A 726 44.86 -21.85 2.49
C GLY A 726 44.56 -22.79 3.66
N PRO A 727 44.55 -22.31 4.92
CA PRO A 727 44.70 -20.91 5.33
C PRO A 727 46.15 -20.40 5.26
N PHE A 728 46.37 -19.29 4.56
CA PHE A 728 47.54 -18.44 4.79
C PHE A 728 47.27 -17.55 6.01
N GLU A 729 48.25 -17.45 6.90
CA GLU A 729 48.14 -16.71 8.14
C GLU A 729 48.54 -15.23 7.94
N GLY A 730 47.67 -14.32 8.35
CA GLY A 730 48.01 -12.91 8.55
C GLY A 730 47.95 -12.57 10.04
N GLU A 731 48.83 -11.67 10.49
CA GLU A 731 48.89 -11.23 11.90
C GLU A 731 47.57 -10.58 12.35
N THR A 732 46.95 -9.81 11.44
CA THR A 732 45.64 -9.17 11.60
C THR A 732 44.78 -9.43 10.36
N PHE A 733 43.50 -9.05 10.42
CA PHE A 733 42.61 -9.12 9.25
C PHE A 733 43.11 -8.22 8.11
N ASP A 734 43.42 -6.96 8.40
CA ASP A 734 43.93 -6.03 7.39
C ASP A 734 45.29 -6.46 6.84
N ALA A 735 46.15 -7.07 7.67
CA ALA A 735 47.38 -7.70 7.20
C ALA A 735 47.07 -8.90 6.28
N ALA A 736 46.10 -9.76 6.59
CA ALA A 736 45.69 -10.86 5.71
C ALA A 736 45.11 -10.35 4.37
N VAL A 737 44.41 -9.20 4.36
CA VAL A 737 43.94 -8.53 3.14
C VAL A 737 45.11 -7.93 2.34
N ALA A 738 46.01 -7.20 3.00
CA ALA A 738 47.10 -6.44 2.39
C ALA A 738 48.29 -7.30 1.92
N THR A 739 48.70 -8.31 2.71
CA THR A 739 49.88 -9.15 2.44
C THR A 739 49.74 -9.91 1.14
N GLU A 740 50.68 -9.71 0.22
CA GLU A 740 50.77 -10.44 -1.05
C GLU A 740 51.29 -11.87 -0.81
N PHE A 741 50.38 -12.84 -0.72
CA PHE A 741 50.76 -14.24 -0.57
C PHE A 741 51.19 -14.84 -1.91
N PRO A 742 52.00 -15.91 -1.93
CA PRO A 742 52.58 -16.45 -3.17
C PRO A 742 51.62 -16.69 -4.34
N PRO A 743 50.35 -17.15 -4.16
CA PRO A 743 49.42 -17.30 -5.27
C PRO A 743 49.10 -16.02 -6.05
N GLU A 744 49.25 -14.83 -5.46
CA GLU A 744 49.04 -13.54 -6.14
C GLU A 744 50.11 -13.29 -7.23
N ARG A 745 51.31 -13.87 -7.09
CA ARG A 745 52.42 -13.75 -8.05
C ARG A 745 52.35 -14.74 -9.21
N GLY A 746 51.47 -15.74 -9.11
CA GLY A 746 51.28 -16.79 -10.11
C GLY A 746 50.69 -18.05 -9.51
N VAL A 747 49.80 -18.70 -10.25
CA VAL A 747 49.18 -19.97 -9.82
C VAL A 747 49.95 -21.15 -10.38
N ASP A 748 50.72 -21.80 -9.53
CA ASP A 748 51.20 -23.17 -9.71
C ASP A 748 50.41 -24.10 -8.79
N LEU A 749 49.68 -25.05 -9.39
CA LEU A 749 48.85 -26.03 -8.67
C LEU A 749 49.65 -27.17 -8.03
N ALA A 750 50.90 -27.40 -8.46
CA ALA A 750 51.81 -28.39 -7.88
C ALA A 750 52.67 -27.81 -6.73
N ALA A 751 52.77 -26.49 -6.66
CA ALA A 751 53.55 -25.80 -5.62
C ALA A 751 52.98 -26.02 -4.21
N LYS A 752 53.91 -26.08 -3.25
CA LYS A 752 53.62 -26.20 -1.81
C LYS A 752 54.07 -24.94 -1.10
N TYR A 753 53.25 -24.47 -0.17
CA TYR A 753 53.49 -23.20 0.53
C TYR A 753 53.45 -23.36 2.04
N PRO A 754 54.21 -22.55 2.81
CA PRO A 754 54.04 -22.48 4.25
C PRO A 754 52.66 -21.93 4.58
N GLY A 755 51.93 -22.64 5.43
CA GLY A 755 50.65 -22.23 5.99
C GLY A 755 50.73 -21.96 7.48
N ARG A 756 49.55 -21.68 8.04
CA ARG A 756 49.33 -21.50 9.48
C ARG A 756 49.94 -22.63 10.32
N ASN A 757 50.50 -22.30 11.48
CA ASN A 757 51.04 -23.27 12.44
C ASN A 757 52.02 -24.31 11.83
N THR A 758 52.94 -23.88 10.96
CA THR A 758 53.93 -24.74 10.26
C THR A 758 53.34 -25.81 9.33
N THR A 759 52.04 -25.74 9.00
CA THR A 759 51.42 -26.64 8.04
C THR A 759 51.97 -26.41 6.62
N THR A 760 52.01 -27.46 5.80
CA THR A 760 52.31 -27.34 4.36
C THR A 760 51.00 -27.29 3.58
N LEU A 761 50.71 -26.16 2.95
CA LEU A 761 49.55 -25.98 2.10
C LEU A 761 49.80 -26.59 0.72
N ASN A 762 48.78 -27.26 0.20
CA ASN A 762 48.72 -27.79 -1.16
C ASN A 762 47.41 -27.30 -1.79
N TRP A 763 47.34 -27.19 -3.12
CA TRP A 763 46.07 -26.91 -3.77
C TRP A 763 45.14 -28.11 -3.69
N LEU A 764 43.90 -27.87 -3.27
CA LEU A 764 42.83 -28.85 -3.18
C LEU A 764 41.84 -28.59 -4.31
N LYS A 765 41.65 -29.54 -5.21
CA LYS A 765 40.54 -29.51 -6.16
C LYS A 765 39.22 -29.65 -5.39
N ARG A 766 38.35 -28.65 -5.48
CA ARG A 766 37.06 -28.59 -4.78
C ARG A 766 35.94 -28.97 -5.75
N GLU A 767 35.61 -30.25 -5.78
CA GLU A 767 34.45 -30.77 -6.53
C GLU A 767 33.13 -30.55 -5.79
N ASP A 768 33.19 -30.19 -4.51
CA ASP A 768 32.05 -29.83 -3.64
C ASP A 768 31.58 -28.37 -3.80
N MET A 769 32.25 -27.57 -4.62
CA MET A 769 31.86 -26.19 -4.93
C MET A 769 30.84 -26.14 -6.07
N GLU A 770 29.57 -26.04 -5.73
CA GLU A 770 28.49 -25.79 -6.69
C GLU A 770 28.34 -24.29 -6.98
N ASP A 771 28.58 -23.88 -8.23
CA ASP A 771 28.31 -22.52 -8.69
C ASP A 771 26.80 -22.19 -8.57
N GLY A 772 26.48 -20.94 -8.22
CA GLY A 772 25.12 -20.47 -7.96
C GLY A 772 24.58 -20.81 -6.57
N ARG A 773 25.39 -21.38 -5.67
CA ARG A 773 25.04 -21.63 -4.26
C ARG A 773 26.04 -21.01 -3.28
N PRO A 774 25.59 -20.50 -2.11
CA PRO A 774 26.47 -20.17 -1.00
C PRO A 774 27.16 -21.42 -0.46
N TRP A 775 28.47 -21.34 -0.25
CA TRP A 775 29.34 -22.41 0.21
C TRP A 775 30.22 -21.91 1.36
N PHE A 776 30.37 -22.72 2.42
CA PHE A 776 30.93 -22.27 3.72
C PHE A 776 32.14 -23.11 4.18
N PRO A 777 33.32 -22.96 3.55
CA PRO A 777 34.49 -23.83 3.80
C PRO A 777 35.56 -23.22 4.72
N PHE A 778 35.53 -21.91 5.00
CA PHE A 778 36.70 -21.18 5.50
C PHE A 778 36.72 -21.18 7.03
N GLY A 779 37.15 -22.30 7.63
CA GLY A 779 37.08 -22.53 9.07
C GLY A 779 38.12 -21.83 9.96
N HIS A 780 38.86 -20.82 9.46
CA HIS A 780 39.97 -20.20 10.19
C HIS A 780 39.95 -18.67 10.16
N SER A 781 40.01 -18.05 11.34
CA SER A 781 40.00 -16.60 11.54
C SER A 781 41.31 -15.92 11.11
N ARG A 782 41.26 -14.65 10.71
CA ARG A 782 42.41 -13.86 10.21
C ARG A 782 43.24 -14.59 9.13
N SER A 783 42.55 -15.31 8.25
CA SER A 783 43.20 -16.21 7.28
C SER A 783 42.78 -15.89 5.86
N ALA A 784 43.75 -15.82 4.94
CA ALA A 784 43.50 -15.72 3.51
C ALA A 784 43.39 -17.11 2.89
N PHE A 785 42.39 -17.28 2.02
CA PHE A 785 42.20 -18.44 1.17
C PHE A 785 42.20 -17.98 -0.28
N TYR A 786 42.88 -18.72 -1.15
CA TYR A 786 42.85 -18.48 -2.58
C TYR A 786 41.93 -19.49 -3.25
N LEU A 787 41.07 -18.99 -4.12
CA LEU A 787 40.29 -19.79 -5.04
C LEU A 787 40.80 -19.51 -6.45
N HIS A 788 41.14 -20.56 -7.20
CA HIS A 788 41.54 -20.47 -8.59
C HIS A 788 40.64 -21.33 -9.48
N ARG A 789 40.33 -20.81 -10.66
CA ARG A 789 39.62 -21.51 -11.72
C ARG A 789 40.12 -21.03 -13.08
N VAL A 790 40.18 -21.94 -14.05
CA VAL A 790 40.37 -21.59 -15.45
C VAL A 790 39.00 -21.47 -16.12
N ILE A 791 38.76 -20.38 -16.84
CA ILE A 791 37.60 -20.17 -17.70
C ILE A 791 38.08 -20.25 -19.15
N THR A 792 37.75 -21.34 -19.83
CA THR A 792 38.16 -21.55 -21.23
C THR A 792 37.08 -20.98 -22.15
N SER A 793 37.36 -19.84 -22.79
CA SER A 793 36.42 -19.21 -23.73
C SER A 793 36.81 -19.55 -25.17
N PRO A 794 35.89 -20.07 -26.01
CA PRO A 794 36.21 -20.42 -27.39
C PRO A 794 36.42 -19.19 -28.29
N THR A 795 35.92 -18.02 -27.88
CA THR A 795 36.11 -16.72 -28.54
C THR A 795 36.32 -15.62 -27.51
N ALA A 796 36.92 -14.50 -27.91
CA ALA A 796 36.94 -13.31 -27.05
C ALA A 796 35.52 -12.77 -26.86
N ARG A 797 35.12 -12.46 -25.62
CA ARG A 797 33.78 -11.97 -25.27
C ARG A 797 33.72 -11.32 -23.90
N GLU A 798 32.69 -10.53 -23.66
CA GLU A 798 32.29 -10.15 -22.31
C GLU A 798 31.60 -11.32 -21.58
N LEU A 799 31.83 -11.42 -20.28
CA LEU A 799 31.09 -12.29 -19.36
C LEU A 799 30.76 -11.50 -18.08
N THR A 800 29.57 -11.69 -17.53
CA THR A 800 29.23 -11.17 -16.21
C THR A 800 29.60 -12.20 -15.15
N LEU A 801 30.34 -11.79 -14.12
CA LEU A 801 30.67 -12.59 -12.95
C LEU A 801 30.02 -11.98 -11.71
N SER A 802 29.42 -12.82 -10.88
CA SER A 802 28.72 -12.47 -9.66
C SER A 802 29.39 -13.18 -8.48
N PHE A 803 29.66 -12.44 -7.42
CA PHE A 803 30.36 -12.91 -6.21
C PHE A 803 29.61 -12.47 -4.95
N GLY A 804 29.76 -13.23 -3.87
CA GLY A 804 29.39 -12.82 -2.51
C GLY A 804 30.32 -13.48 -1.48
N VAL A 805 30.71 -12.75 -0.42
CA VAL A 805 31.50 -13.26 0.71
C VAL A 805 31.17 -12.49 1.98
N ASN A 806 31.42 -13.10 3.15
CA ASN A 806 31.12 -12.49 4.45
C ASN A 806 32.07 -11.36 4.91
N ASP A 807 33.28 -11.25 4.36
CA ASP A 807 34.35 -10.43 4.98
C ASP A 807 35.09 -9.56 3.93
N SER A 808 36.02 -10.13 3.17
CA SER A 808 36.76 -9.39 2.13
C SER A 808 37.12 -10.28 0.95
N LEU A 809 37.06 -9.68 -0.24
CA LEU A 809 37.31 -10.30 -1.53
C LEU A 809 38.23 -9.42 -2.38
N LYS A 810 39.31 -10.01 -2.90
CA LYS A 810 40.02 -9.49 -4.08
C LYS A 810 39.87 -10.47 -5.24
N VAL A 811 39.73 -9.96 -6.46
CA VAL A 811 39.56 -10.75 -7.69
C VAL A 811 40.55 -10.25 -8.75
N TRP A 812 41.20 -11.19 -9.43
CA TRP A 812 42.03 -10.96 -10.60
C TRP A 812 41.60 -11.86 -11.75
N LEU A 813 41.77 -11.36 -12.98
CA LEU A 813 41.62 -12.13 -14.21
C LEU A 813 42.87 -11.98 -15.05
N ASN A 814 43.51 -13.10 -15.41
CA ASN A 814 44.77 -13.10 -16.16
C ASN A 814 45.89 -12.26 -15.51
N GLY A 815 45.90 -12.17 -14.17
CA GLY A 815 46.82 -11.35 -13.38
C GLY A 815 46.42 -9.87 -13.22
N ALA A 816 45.46 -9.37 -14.01
CA ALA A 816 44.96 -8.01 -13.86
C ALA A 816 43.91 -7.94 -12.72
N PRO A 817 44.01 -6.97 -11.77
CA PRO A 817 43.02 -6.81 -10.71
C PRO A 817 41.68 -6.32 -11.28
N LEU A 818 40.59 -6.92 -10.83
CA LEU A 818 39.22 -6.59 -11.23
C LEU A 818 38.40 -5.96 -10.10
N LEU A 819 38.59 -6.44 -8.88
CA LEU A 819 37.79 -6.06 -7.71
C LEU A 819 38.63 -6.16 -6.45
N ALA A 820 38.46 -5.20 -5.53
CA ALA A 820 38.88 -5.29 -4.15
C ALA A 820 37.76 -4.70 -3.29
N ALA A 821 37.07 -5.52 -2.51
CA ALA A 821 35.90 -5.14 -1.75
C ALA A 821 35.94 -5.71 -0.33
N ASN A 822 35.75 -4.84 0.67
CA ASN A 822 35.45 -5.23 2.05
C ASN A 822 33.92 -5.20 2.20
N LEU A 823 33.31 -6.34 2.47
CA LEU A 823 31.87 -6.60 2.27
C LEU A 823 31.13 -6.79 3.61
N ARG A 824 29.80 -6.84 3.53
CA ARG A 824 28.91 -7.09 4.68
C ARG A 824 28.92 -8.60 5.04
N PRO A 825 28.58 -8.99 6.29
CA PRO A 825 28.61 -10.38 6.76
C PRO A 825 27.46 -11.26 6.24
N ARG A 826 27.21 -11.24 4.92
CA ARG A 826 26.27 -12.11 4.23
C ARG A 826 26.93 -12.68 2.98
N VAL A 827 26.63 -13.93 2.66
CA VAL A 827 26.85 -14.50 1.34
C VAL A 827 25.54 -14.44 0.58
N THR A 828 25.29 -13.35 -0.13
CA THR A 828 24.10 -13.19 -0.97
C THR A 828 24.45 -13.31 -2.46
N SER A 829 23.48 -13.76 -3.26
CA SER A 829 23.64 -13.80 -4.71
C SER A 829 23.70 -12.38 -5.26
N ASP A 830 24.66 -12.11 -6.14
CA ASP A 830 24.81 -10.83 -6.83
C ASP A 830 25.21 -9.63 -5.92
N ASP A 831 25.84 -9.89 -4.76
CA ASP A 831 26.42 -8.83 -3.91
C ASP A 831 27.46 -7.97 -4.64
N GLN A 832 28.30 -8.60 -5.47
CA GLN A 832 29.30 -7.94 -6.32
C GLN A 832 29.20 -8.49 -7.74
N VAL A 833 28.77 -7.65 -8.68
CA VAL A 833 28.63 -8.01 -10.10
C VAL A 833 29.65 -7.24 -10.94
N VAL A 834 30.52 -7.98 -11.63
CA VAL A 834 31.62 -7.46 -12.45
C VAL A 834 31.47 -7.95 -13.88
N ARG A 835 31.61 -7.07 -14.88
CA ARG A 835 31.74 -7.47 -16.29
C ARG A 835 33.22 -7.61 -16.63
N VAL A 836 33.58 -8.69 -17.33
CA VAL A 836 34.96 -9.03 -17.66
C VAL A 836 35.12 -9.43 -19.12
N SER A 837 36.17 -8.90 -19.75
CA SER A 837 36.59 -9.30 -21.10
C SER A 837 37.42 -10.58 -21.04
N LEU A 838 36.85 -11.70 -21.50
CA LEU A 838 37.59 -12.94 -21.69
C LEU A 838 38.34 -12.91 -23.03
N ARG A 839 39.60 -13.35 -23.03
CA ARG A 839 40.32 -13.71 -24.28
C ARG A 839 39.87 -15.07 -24.78
N ALA A 840 40.08 -15.36 -26.07
CA ALA A 840 39.98 -16.72 -26.57
C ALA A 840 41.05 -17.62 -25.91
N GLY A 841 40.71 -18.88 -25.65
CA GLY A 841 41.52 -19.81 -24.87
C GLY A 841 41.30 -19.67 -23.36
N GLU A 842 42.34 -19.97 -22.58
CA GLU A 842 42.27 -20.03 -21.13
C GLU A 842 42.33 -18.65 -20.48
N ASN A 843 41.43 -18.41 -19.52
CA ASN A 843 41.42 -17.22 -18.67
C ASN A 843 41.56 -17.63 -17.21
N HIS A 844 42.55 -17.13 -16.50
CA HIS A 844 42.82 -17.53 -15.11
C HIS A 844 42.11 -16.56 -14.17
N LEU A 845 41.05 -17.04 -13.53
CA LEU A 845 40.34 -16.32 -12.47
C LEU A 845 40.98 -16.70 -11.12
N LEU A 846 41.55 -15.72 -10.44
CA LEU A 846 42.10 -15.87 -9.09
C LEU A 846 41.30 -14.99 -8.14
N LEU A 847 40.94 -15.52 -6.97
CA LEU A 847 40.28 -14.80 -5.91
C LEU A 847 41.04 -15.00 -4.61
N LYS A 848 41.11 -13.95 -3.82
CA LYS A 848 41.55 -13.99 -2.42
C LYS A 848 40.34 -13.71 -1.56
N VAL A 849 39.87 -14.73 -0.86
CA VAL A 849 38.81 -14.64 0.14
C VAL A 849 39.48 -14.59 1.51
N ILE A 850 39.31 -13.49 2.23
CA ILE A 850 39.87 -13.35 3.58
C ILE A 850 38.74 -13.62 4.57
N ASN A 851 38.90 -14.63 5.41
CA ASN A 851 37.98 -14.92 6.50
C ASN A 851 38.48 -14.25 7.78
N ASN A 852 37.68 -13.36 8.35
CA ASN A 852 38.00 -12.65 9.57
C ASN A 852 37.73 -13.54 10.79
N PHE A 853 36.51 -14.06 10.93
CA PHE A 853 36.11 -14.92 12.04
C PHE A 853 35.00 -15.93 11.69
N GLY A 854 34.96 -17.05 12.42
CA GLY A 854 33.96 -18.10 12.21
C GLY A 854 34.21 -18.89 10.92
N ILE A 855 33.13 -19.43 10.35
CA ILE A 855 33.15 -20.11 9.05
C ILE A 855 32.83 -19.08 7.97
N GLY A 856 33.84 -18.68 7.21
CA GLY A 856 33.65 -17.81 6.06
C GLY A 856 32.92 -18.54 4.94
N GLY A 857 32.08 -17.82 4.22
CA GLY A 857 31.40 -18.33 3.03
C GLY A 857 31.68 -17.53 1.78
N PHE A 858 31.36 -18.16 0.64
CA PHE A 858 31.56 -17.67 -0.71
C PHE A 858 30.40 -18.09 -1.62
N TYR A 859 30.04 -17.21 -2.54
CA TYR A 859 29.13 -17.45 -3.65
C TYR A 859 29.81 -17.03 -4.94
N PHE A 860 29.61 -17.80 -6.00
CA PHE A 860 29.99 -17.43 -7.36
C PHE A 860 28.90 -17.82 -8.35
N ARG A 861 28.64 -16.94 -9.33
CA ARG A 861 27.85 -17.27 -10.51
C ARG A 861 28.45 -16.58 -11.74
N ALA A 862 28.59 -17.32 -12.84
CA ALA A 862 28.86 -16.74 -14.15
C ALA A 862 27.54 -16.57 -14.92
N GLY A 863 27.41 -15.46 -15.65
CA GLY A 863 26.28 -15.16 -16.54
C GLY A 863 26.34 -15.98 -17.83
N LEU A 864 26.37 -17.30 -17.71
CA LEU A 864 26.32 -18.25 -18.83
C LEU A 864 24.89 -18.52 -19.24
N ILE A 865 24.68 -18.77 -20.54
CA ILE A 865 23.39 -19.18 -21.07
C ILE A 865 23.19 -20.68 -20.80
N PRO A 866 22.12 -21.12 -20.11
CA PRO A 866 21.89 -22.53 -19.78
C PRO A 866 21.79 -23.43 -21.03
N PRO A 867 22.25 -24.70 -21.00
CA PRO A 867 22.23 -25.59 -22.16
C PRO A 867 20.85 -25.82 -22.78
N ASN A 868 19.79 -25.90 -21.96
CA ASN A 868 18.41 -26.01 -22.42
C ASN A 868 17.91 -24.72 -23.11
N VAL A 869 18.37 -23.55 -22.65
CA VAL A 869 18.11 -22.26 -23.30
C VAL A 869 18.86 -22.18 -24.63
N LEU A 870 20.15 -22.55 -24.68
CA LEU A 870 20.93 -22.63 -25.94
C LEU A 870 20.25 -23.55 -26.97
N ALA A 871 19.76 -24.71 -26.55
CA ALA A 871 19.04 -25.65 -27.40
C ALA A 871 17.75 -25.06 -27.98
N ALA A 872 17.02 -24.23 -27.21
CA ALA A 872 15.88 -23.47 -27.72
C ALA A 872 16.32 -22.41 -28.74
N LEU A 873 17.37 -21.62 -28.44
CA LEU A 873 17.85 -20.53 -29.30
C LEU A 873 18.35 -20.98 -30.69
N ALA A 874 18.66 -22.27 -30.86
CA ALA A 874 18.98 -22.86 -32.17
C ALA A 874 17.79 -22.90 -33.15
N ALA A 875 16.56 -22.74 -32.67
CA ALA A 875 15.34 -22.72 -33.47
C ALA A 875 14.64 -21.34 -33.44
N PRO A 876 13.84 -20.99 -34.46
CA PRO A 876 12.93 -19.85 -34.37
C PRO A 876 11.87 -20.11 -33.28
N GLU A 877 11.45 -19.03 -32.61
CA GLU A 877 10.54 -19.09 -31.46
C GLU A 877 9.19 -19.76 -31.77
N SER A 878 8.71 -19.63 -33.00
CA SER A 878 7.50 -20.32 -33.49
C SER A 878 7.60 -21.84 -33.57
N ALA A 879 8.79 -22.42 -33.37
CA ALA A 879 9.06 -23.86 -33.39
C ALA A 879 9.46 -24.41 -32.01
N TRP A 880 9.42 -23.60 -30.95
CA TRP A 880 9.77 -24.05 -29.60
C TRP A 880 8.69 -24.94 -28.99
N THR A 881 9.12 -25.97 -28.25
CA THR A 881 8.21 -26.73 -27.38
C THR A 881 7.83 -25.91 -26.14
N PRO A 882 6.75 -26.25 -25.42
CA PRO A 882 6.41 -25.58 -24.16
C PRO A 882 7.56 -25.60 -23.15
N GLU A 883 8.32 -26.69 -23.07
CA GLU A 883 9.47 -26.82 -22.16
C GLU A 883 10.60 -25.86 -22.53
N GLN A 884 10.85 -25.68 -23.84
CA GLN A 884 11.83 -24.71 -24.34
C GLN A 884 11.38 -23.26 -24.06
N GLN A 885 10.10 -22.96 -24.28
CA GLN A 885 9.50 -21.66 -23.95
C GLN A 885 9.63 -21.36 -22.45
N HIS A 886 9.23 -22.29 -21.57
CA HIS A 886 9.33 -22.12 -20.12
C HIS A 886 10.77 -21.97 -19.64
N ALA A 887 11.73 -22.69 -20.25
CA ALA A 887 13.15 -22.55 -19.93
C ALA A 887 13.70 -21.14 -20.25
N VAL A 888 13.33 -20.60 -21.42
CA VAL A 888 13.69 -19.23 -21.82
C VAL A 888 13.03 -18.20 -20.91
N ASP A 889 11.76 -18.41 -20.54
CA ASP A 889 10.98 -17.49 -19.70
C ASP A 889 11.46 -17.48 -18.25
N ALA A 890 11.83 -18.63 -17.70
CA ALA A 890 12.48 -18.74 -16.39
C ALA A 890 13.84 -18.02 -16.38
N PHE A 891 14.64 -18.16 -17.44
CA PHE A 891 15.94 -17.48 -17.56
C PHE A 891 15.78 -15.95 -17.74
N TYR A 892 14.73 -15.51 -18.43
CA TYR A 892 14.37 -14.09 -18.53
C TYR A 892 13.96 -13.51 -17.16
N LEU A 893 13.10 -14.22 -16.43
CA LEU A 893 12.72 -13.84 -15.06
C LEU A 893 13.91 -13.86 -14.10
N ASP A 894 14.88 -14.76 -14.26
CA ASP A 894 16.08 -14.79 -13.42
C ASP A 894 17.03 -13.61 -13.72
N THR A 895 17.33 -13.36 -15.00
CA THR A 895 18.38 -12.42 -15.42
C THR A 895 17.92 -10.97 -15.54
N VAL A 896 16.61 -10.70 -15.64
CA VAL A 896 16.07 -9.34 -15.82
C VAL A 896 15.11 -9.01 -14.65
N PRO A 897 15.57 -8.34 -13.59
CA PRO A 897 14.71 -7.99 -12.45
C PRO A 897 13.46 -7.17 -12.85
N GLY A 898 13.58 -6.34 -13.88
CA GLY A 898 12.44 -5.60 -14.46
C GLY A 898 11.35 -6.48 -15.08
N ALA A 899 11.66 -7.70 -15.54
CA ALA A 899 10.67 -8.64 -16.09
C ALA A 899 9.63 -9.08 -15.04
N ARG A 900 9.98 -8.96 -13.76
CA ARG A 900 9.17 -9.31 -12.59
C ARG A 900 8.21 -8.19 -12.18
N ARG A 901 8.18 -7.05 -12.88
CA ARG A 901 7.43 -5.83 -12.51
C ARG A 901 6.37 -5.44 -13.55
N GLY A 902 5.70 -4.31 -13.30
CA GLY A 902 4.63 -3.75 -14.13
C GLY A 902 3.26 -4.40 -13.88
N GLY A 903 2.21 -3.58 -13.76
CA GLY A 903 0.89 -4.01 -13.27
C GLY A 903 0.84 -4.14 -11.74
N LEU A 904 -0.36 -4.07 -11.17
CA LEU A 904 -0.59 -3.98 -9.73
C LEU A 904 -0.11 -5.22 -8.95
N VAL A 905 -0.31 -6.41 -9.52
CA VAL A 905 0.05 -7.69 -8.88
C VAL A 905 1.56 -7.94 -8.75
N ALA A 906 2.38 -7.00 -9.22
CA ALA A 906 3.84 -7.06 -9.20
C ALA A 906 4.47 -6.01 -8.24
N MET A 907 3.65 -5.20 -7.56
CA MET A 907 4.08 -4.11 -6.68
C MET A 907 4.29 -4.62 -5.24
N ALA A 908 5.34 -4.18 -4.55
CA ALA A 908 5.68 -4.71 -3.24
C ALA A 908 4.67 -4.36 -2.14
N GLY A 909 4.00 -3.21 -2.22
CA GLY A 909 2.94 -2.82 -1.27
C GLY A 909 1.79 -3.84 -1.22
N PHE A 910 1.36 -4.33 -2.38
CA PHE A 910 0.36 -5.40 -2.49
C PHE A 910 0.85 -6.72 -1.86
N HIS A 911 2.12 -7.09 -2.07
CA HIS A 911 2.68 -8.32 -1.49
C HIS A 911 2.82 -8.27 0.04
N LYS A 912 3.04 -7.07 0.59
CA LYS A 912 3.09 -6.75 2.02
C LYS A 912 1.71 -6.81 2.67
N TRP A 913 0.69 -6.18 2.07
CA TRP A 913 -0.71 -6.36 2.48
C TRP A 913 -1.13 -7.85 2.41
N GLY A 914 -0.66 -8.56 1.39
CA GLY A 914 -0.83 -10.00 1.22
C GLY A 914 0.13 -10.88 2.05
N SER A 915 0.46 -10.46 3.28
CA SER A 915 1.35 -11.15 4.22
C SER A 915 0.87 -11.01 5.68
N ASP A 916 1.56 -11.62 6.64
CA ASP A 916 1.44 -11.29 8.08
C ASP A 916 2.72 -10.66 8.65
N GLY A 917 3.54 -10.03 7.80
CA GLY A 917 4.87 -9.50 8.16
C GLY A 917 5.95 -10.57 8.31
N ASN A 918 5.59 -11.83 8.62
CA ASN A 918 6.50 -12.97 8.61
C ASN A 918 6.43 -13.71 7.27
N ARG A 919 5.25 -14.26 6.93
CA ARG A 919 5.04 -15.14 5.77
C ARG A 919 4.04 -14.57 4.78
N THR A 920 4.09 -15.07 3.55
CA THR A 920 3.09 -14.78 2.52
C THR A 920 1.73 -15.38 2.86
N LYS A 921 0.65 -14.74 2.37
CA LYS A 921 -0.73 -15.22 2.51
C LYS A 921 -1.38 -15.34 1.12
N PRO A 922 -1.18 -16.44 0.37
CA PRO A 922 -1.79 -16.64 -0.95
C PRO A 922 -3.30 -16.40 -0.98
N VAL A 923 -4.02 -16.85 0.05
CA VAL A 923 -5.47 -16.67 0.20
C VAL A 923 -5.86 -15.18 0.18
N HIS A 924 -5.09 -14.33 0.85
CA HIS A 924 -5.32 -12.87 0.87
C HIS A 924 -4.95 -12.26 -0.49
N ARG A 925 -3.80 -12.65 -1.07
CA ARG A 925 -3.36 -12.18 -2.40
C ARG A 925 -4.40 -12.49 -3.48
N GLY A 926 -4.95 -13.71 -3.49
CA GLY A 926 -6.04 -14.10 -4.38
C GLY A 926 -7.34 -13.35 -4.11
N LYS A 927 -7.67 -13.08 -2.84
CA LYS A 927 -8.84 -12.27 -2.46
C LYS A 927 -8.73 -10.87 -3.05
N TYR A 928 -7.58 -10.21 -2.93
CA TYR A 928 -7.34 -8.89 -3.49
C TYR A 928 -7.48 -8.88 -5.02
N VAL A 929 -6.90 -9.87 -5.72
CA VAL A 929 -7.05 -9.97 -7.19
C VAL A 929 -8.53 -10.06 -7.60
N LEU A 930 -9.32 -10.87 -6.89
CA LEU A 930 -10.76 -11.01 -7.14
C LEU A 930 -11.58 -9.75 -6.76
N GLU A 931 -11.35 -9.20 -5.57
CA GLU A 931 -12.10 -8.07 -5.01
C GLU A 931 -11.75 -6.72 -5.67
N VAL A 932 -10.46 -6.45 -5.91
CA VAL A 932 -9.96 -5.16 -6.40
C VAL A 932 -9.91 -5.11 -7.93
N LEU A 933 -9.38 -6.14 -8.60
CA LEU A 933 -9.23 -6.12 -10.06
C LEU A 933 -10.52 -6.55 -10.79
N PHE A 934 -11.25 -7.52 -10.26
CA PHE A 934 -12.42 -8.09 -10.94
C PHE A 934 -13.78 -7.72 -10.32
N ASN A 935 -13.82 -6.97 -9.22
CA ASN A 935 -15.03 -6.67 -8.42
C ASN A 935 -15.89 -7.91 -8.08
N ASP A 936 -15.27 -9.08 -7.96
CA ASP A 936 -15.94 -10.37 -7.73
C ASP A 936 -15.39 -11.01 -6.45
N PRO A 937 -15.63 -10.39 -5.27
CA PRO A 937 -15.06 -10.87 -4.01
C PRO A 937 -15.49 -12.32 -3.71
N PRO A 938 -14.58 -13.15 -3.17
CA PRO A 938 -14.90 -14.52 -2.80
C PRO A 938 -15.94 -14.56 -1.68
N ALA A 939 -16.67 -15.68 -1.59
CA ALA A 939 -17.62 -15.92 -0.51
C ALA A 939 -16.93 -15.84 0.88
N PRO A 940 -17.65 -15.42 1.93
CA PRO A 940 -17.10 -15.46 3.29
C PRO A 940 -16.72 -16.89 3.69
N PRO A 941 -15.66 -17.08 4.48
CA PRO A 941 -15.22 -18.41 4.90
C PRO A 941 -16.30 -19.09 5.77
N PRO A 942 -16.42 -20.43 5.74
CA PRO A 942 -17.35 -21.13 6.60
C PRO A 942 -16.98 -20.96 8.08
N PRO A 943 -17.96 -21.04 9.01
CA PRO A 943 -17.68 -21.04 10.44
C PRO A 943 -16.61 -22.08 10.82
N ASN A 944 -15.66 -21.68 11.67
CA ASN A 944 -14.55 -22.52 12.13
C ASN A 944 -13.56 -23.00 11.04
N ALA A 945 -13.50 -22.36 9.86
CA ALA A 945 -12.49 -22.68 8.83
C ALA A 945 -11.04 -22.70 9.39
N GLY A 946 -10.70 -21.69 10.19
CA GLY A 946 -9.35 -21.47 10.73
C GLY A 946 -8.35 -20.98 9.67
N GLU A 947 -7.18 -20.54 10.11
CA GLU A 947 -6.08 -20.19 9.19
C GLU A 947 -5.22 -21.39 8.80
N VAL A 948 -4.58 -21.28 7.62
CA VAL A 948 -3.46 -22.15 7.24
C VAL A 948 -2.26 -21.84 8.14
N GLN A 949 -1.97 -22.79 9.03
CA GLN A 949 -0.94 -22.65 10.06
C GLN A 949 0.48 -22.57 9.48
N ALA A 950 1.40 -21.99 10.25
CA ALA A 950 2.83 -22.09 9.99
C ALA A 950 3.29 -23.57 10.03
N ASN A 951 4.47 -23.87 9.47
CA ASN A 951 5.03 -25.22 9.60
C ASN A 951 5.23 -25.61 11.08
N PRO A 952 4.76 -26.79 11.52
CA PRO A 952 5.15 -27.36 12.80
C PRO A 952 6.67 -27.56 12.87
N ARG A 953 7.26 -27.44 14.08
CA ARG A 953 8.71 -27.59 14.28
C ARG A 953 9.21 -28.92 13.70
N GLY A 954 10.13 -28.85 12.74
CA GLY A 954 10.71 -30.00 12.05
C GLY A 954 9.98 -30.45 10.77
N GLN A 955 8.96 -29.72 10.32
CA GLN A 955 8.33 -29.94 9.01
C GLN A 955 8.80 -28.91 7.99
N ASN A 956 9.01 -29.36 6.75
CA ASN A 956 9.61 -28.59 5.66
C ASN A 956 8.62 -28.42 4.49
N ARG A 957 7.32 -28.19 4.79
CA ARG A 957 6.25 -28.19 3.77
C ARG A 957 6.11 -26.85 3.06
N SER A 958 5.93 -26.88 1.75
CA SER A 958 5.66 -25.69 0.95
C SER A 958 4.33 -25.03 1.34
N VAL A 959 4.13 -23.75 0.99
CA VAL A 959 2.82 -23.09 1.17
C VAL A 959 1.73 -23.83 0.38
N ARG A 960 2.06 -24.33 -0.82
CA ARG A 960 1.16 -25.13 -1.67
C ARG A 960 0.74 -26.44 -0.99
N GLU A 961 1.67 -27.18 -0.40
CA GLU A 961 1.38 -28.44 0.33
C GLU A 961 0.51 -28.20 1.56
N ARG A 962 0.78 -27.14 2.34
CA ARG A 962 -0.04 -26.80 3.52
C ARG A 962 -1.46 -26.37 3.14
N LEU A 963 -1.59 -25.62 2.05
CA LEU A 963 -2.88 -25.20 1.51
C LEU A 963 -3.65 -26.39 0.91
N ALA A 964 -2.96 -27.33 0.25
CA ALA A 964 -3.54 -28.59 -0.20
C ALA A 964 -4.05 -29.44 0.99
N GLY A 965 -3.28 -29.55 2.07
CA GLY A 965 -3.72 -30.19 3.32
C GLY A 965 -4.94 -29.52 3.95
N HIS A 966 -5.00 -28.18 3.95
CA HIS A 966 -6.19 -27.44 4.40
C HIS A 966 -7.44 -27.76 3.53
N ARG A 967 -7.25 -28.05 2.23
CA ARG A 967 -8.29 -28.42 1.26
C ARG A 967 -8.67 -29.90 1.27
N GLU A 968 -8.06 -30.73 2.11
CA GLU A 968 -8.55 -32.09 2.34
C GLU A 968 -10.00 -32.05 2.86
N ARG A 969 -10.30 -31.08 3.73
CA ARG A 969 -11.65 -30.74 4.18
C ARG A 969 -12.49 -30.25 3.01
N GLU A 970 -13.61 -30.94 2.78
CA GLU A 970 -14.50 -30.68 1.64
C GLU A 970 -15.08 -29.25 1.65
N SER A 971 -15.51 -28.76 2.81
CA SER A 971 -15.99 -27.38 3.00
C SER A 971 -14.94 -26.29 2.74
N CYS A 972 -13.65 -26.61 2.83
CA CYS A 972 -12.57 -25.70 2.46
C CYS A 972 -12.25 -25.79 0.96
N ARG A 973 -12.21 -27.02 0.42
CA ARG A 973 -11.81 -27.31 -0.98
C ARG A 973 -12.53 -26.45 -2.01
N ASN A 974 -13.85 -26.32 -1.87
CA ASN A 974 -14.70 -25.72 -2.90
C ASN A 974 -14.52 -24.20 -3.01
N CYS A 975 -14.42 -23.49 -1.87
CA CYS A 975 -14.10 -22.06 -1.86
C CYS A 975 -12.66 -21.80 -2.34
N HIS A 976 -11.71 -22.63 -1.92
CA HIS A 976 -10.29 -22.46 -2.25
C HIS A 976 -9.96 -22.75 -3.73
N ALA A 977 -10.68 -23.66 -4.39
CA ALA A 977 -10.49 -23.94 -5.81
C ALA A 977 -10.67 -22.71 -6.72
N GLY A 978 -11.58 -21.80 -6.36
CA GLY A 978 -11.81 -20.54 -7.08
C GLY A 978 -10.84 -19.40 -6.72
N LEU A 979 -10.02 -19.56 -5.69
CA LEU A 979 -9.28 -18.48 -5.01
C LEU A 979 -7.76 -18.69 -5.06
N ASP A 980 -7.30 -19.89 -4.70
CA ASP A 980 -5.88 -20.22 -4.54
C ASP A 980 -5.02 -19.96 -5.78
N PRO A 981 -5.45 -20.25 -7.03
CA PRO A 981 -4.58 -20.07 -8.19
C PRO A 981 -4.08 -18.63 -8.35
N TYR A 982 -4.93 -17.65 -8.03
CA TYR A 982 -4.57 -16.23 -8.04
C TYR A 982 -3.53 -15.87 -6.97
N GLY A 983 -3.49 -16.61 -5.87
CA GLY A 983 -2.55 -16.39 -4.76
C GLY A 983 -1.23 -17.14 -4.93
N LEU A 984 -1.29 -18.42 -5.32
CA LEU A 984 -0.13 -19.30 -5.47
C LEU A 984 0.79 -18.87 -6.62
N ALA A 985 0.22 -18.33 -7.71
CA ALA A 985 1.00 -17.75 -8.81
C ALA A 985 1.94 -16.60 -8.39
N LEU A 986 1.70 -16.02 -7.22
CA LEU A 986 2.43 -14.89 -6.66
C LEU A 986 3.43 -15.31 -5.57
N GLU A 987 3.63 -16.61 -5.34
CA GLU A 987 4.57 -17.11 -4.33
C GLU A 987 6.05 -16.89 -4.72
N ASN A 988 6.35 -16.49 -5.95
CA ASN A 988 7.68 -15.97 -6.27
C ASN A 988 7.96 -14.61 -5.62
N PHE A 989 6.98 -13.94 -5.01
CA PHE A 989 7.21 -12.73 -4.22
C PHE A 989 7.09 -13.01 -2.73
N ASN A 990 8.09 -12.64 -1.92
CA ASN A 990 8.04 -12.80 -0.46
C ASN A 990 7.12 -11.76 0.21
N ALA A 991 7.13 -11.71 1.55
CA ALA A 991 6.30 -10.79 2.32
C ALA A 991 6.65 -9.30 2.06
N ILE A 992 7.87 -8.99 1.61
CA ILE A 992 8.30 -7.63 1.26
C ILE A 992 8.35 -7.38 -0.27
N GLY A 993 7.74 -8.27 -1.07
CA GLY A 993 7.66 -8.10 -2.53
C GLY A 993 8.98 -8.27 -3.29
N GLN A 994 10.01 -8.86 -2.67
CA GLN A 994 11.22 -9.31 -3.35
C GLN A 994 11.01 -10.68 -3.99
N TRP A 995 11.75 -10.94 -5.07
CA TRP A 995 11.63 -12.18 -5.84
C TRP A 995 12.41 -13.34 -5.20
N ARG A 996 11.80 -14.52 -5.15
CA ARG A 996 12.36 -15.76 -4.61
C ARG A 996 11.98 -16.98 -5.44
N THR A 997 12.88 -17.95 -5.50
CA THR A 997 12.69 -19.27 -6.15
C THR A 997 12.54 -20.42 -5.15
N ARG A 998 12.74 -20.14 -3.86
CA ARG A 998 12.52 -21.06 -2.72
C ARG A 998 11.71 -20.34 -1.63
N GLN A 999 11.18 -21.06 -0.66
CA GLN A 999 10.38 -20.47 0.43
C GLN A 999 11.24 -19.72 1.45
N ASP A 1000 10.72 -18.59 1.95
CA ASP A 1000 11.24 -17.82 3.09
C ASP A 1000 10.09 -17.52 4.08
N GLY A 1001 10.34 -16.69 5.10
CA GLY A 1001 9.26 -16.09 5.89
C GLY A 1001 8.78 -16.83 7.15
N GLU A 1002 9.39 -17.95 7.56
CA GLU A 1002 8.91 -18.72 8.73
C GLU A 1002 9.95 -18.85 9.85
N LYS A 1003 9.49 -18.70 11.10
CA LYS A 1003 10.33 -18.72 12.31
C LYS A 1003 10.20 -20.04 13.10
N PRO A 1004 11.29 -20.51 13.76
CA PRO A 1004 12.66 -20.02 13.61
C PRO A 1004 13.25 -20.37 12.23
N VAL A 1005 14.10 -19.47 11.71
CA VAL A 1005 14.79 -19.62 10.41
C VAL A 1005 15.62 -20.93 10.35
N GLU A 1006 16.05 -21.41 11.51
CA GLU A 1006 16.68 -22.70 11.78
C GLU A 1006 15.90 -23.94 11.28
N GLN A 1007 14.61 -23.80 10.94
CA GLN A 1007 13.79 -24.91 10.44
C GLN A 1007 14.22 -25.43 9.05
N TRP A 1008 14.91 -24.62 8.23
CA TRP A 1008 15.15 -24.91 6.82
C TRP A 1008 16.63 -25.04 6.49
N SER A 1009 17.17 -26.25 6.50
CA SER A 1009 18.47 -26.55 5.87
C SER A 1009 18.39 -26.54 4.34
N ASN A 1010 17.19 -26.76 3.77
CA ASN A 1010 16.91 -26.70 2.34
C ASN A 1010 15.43 -26.27 2.11
N PRO A 1011 15.15 -24.96 1.98
CA PRO A 1011 13.78 -24.48 1.78
C PRO A 1011 13.20 -24.99 0.44
N PRO A 1012 11.90 -25.37 0.39
CA PRO A 1012 11.28 -25.98 -0.77
C PRO A 1012 11.26 -25.01 -1.95
N PRO A 1013 11.35 -25.52 -3.19
CA PRO A 1013 11.21 -24.70 -4.39
C PRO A 1013 9.81 -24.08 -4.45
N ILE A 1014 9.71 -22.97 -5.18
CA ILE A 1014 8.44 -22.35 -5.49
C ILE A 1014 7.95 -22.84 -6.84
N GLU A 1015 6.72 -23.37 -6.80
CA GLU A 1015 5.91 -23.83 -7.91
C GLU A 1015 4.85 -22.74 -8.17
N PRO A 1016 5.05 -21.85 -9.15
CA PRO A 1016 4.11 -20.77 -9.46
C PRO A 1016 3.08 -21.16 -10.54
N ASP A 1017 3.09 -22.40 -11.00
CA ASP A 1017 2.20 -22.94 -12.03
C ASP A 1017 0.76 -23.16 -11.52
N GLY A 1018 -0.20 -23.22 -12.44
CA GLY A 1018 -1.56 -23.61 -12.12
C GLY A 1018 -2.56 -23.30 -13.22
N ALA A 1019 -3.84 -23.45 -12.87
CA ALA A 1019 -4.97 -23.14 -13.73
C ALA A 1019 -5.85 -22.07 -13.08
N LEU A 1020 -6.19 -21.01 -13.80
CA LEU A 1020 -7.23 -20.08 -13.38
C LEU A 1020 -8.61 -20.76 -13.48
N PRO A 1021 -9.63 -20.31 -12.71
CA PRO A 1021 -10.98 -20.91 -12.76
C PRO A 1021 -11.72 -20.83 -14.09
N ASN A 1022 -11.17 -20.15 -15.10
CA ASN A 1022 -11.64 -20.15 -16.49
C ASN A 1022 -10.95 -21.21 -17.38
N GLY A 1023 -10.15 -22.11 -16.79
CA GLY A 1023 -9.39 -23.15 -17.48
C GLY A 1023 -8.05 -22.70 -18.08
N ARG A 1024 -7.69 -21.40 -17.98
CA ARG A 1024 -6.41 -20.91 -18.52
C ARG A 1024 -5.26 -21.38 -17.63
N GLN A 1025 -4.43 -22.25 -18.19
CA GLN A 1025 -3.16 -22.69 -17.59
C GLN A 1025 -2.11 -21.58 -17.63
N PHE A 1026 -1.18 -21.62 -16.67
CA PHE A 1026 0.04 -20.82 -16.62
C PHE A 1026 1.15 -21.61 -15.93
N ALA A 1027 2.37 -21.59 -16.46
CA ALA A 1027 3.54 -22.23 -15.87
C ALA A 1027 4.40 -21.28 -15.02
N ASN A 1028 4.25 -19.97 -15.21
CA ASN A 1028 5.09 -18.94 -14.59
C ASN A 1028 4.36 -17.58 -14.46
N PHE A 1029 5.03 -16.61 -13.84
CA PHE A 1029 4.46 -15.28 -13.59
C PHE A 1029 4.11 -14.47 -14.86
N LEU A 1030 4.83 -14.66 -15.97
CA LEU A 1030 4.54 -13.97 -17.23
C LEU A 1030 3.24 -14.47 -17.84
N GLU A 1031 3.07 -15.80 -17.87
CA GLU A 1031 1.83 -16.44 -18.31
C GLU A 1031 0.66 -16.15 -17.37
N TYR A 1032 0.90 -16.07 -16.06
CA TYR A 1032 -0.12 -15.64 -15.10
C TYR A 1032 -0.60 -14.21 -15.40
N LYS A 1033 0.32 -13.25 -15.61
CA LYS A 1033 -0.04 -11.88 -16.05
C LYS A 1033 -0.82 -11.90 -17.37
N ALA A 1034 -0.44 -12.72 -18.34
CA ALA A 1034 -1.17 -12.87 -19.60
C ALA A 1034 -2.57 -13.49 -19.40
N ALA A 1035 -2.74 -14.43 -18.47
CA ALA A 1035 -4.01 -15.07 -18.13
C ALA A 1035 -4.96 -14.16 -17.33
N LEU A 1036 -4.42 -13.17 -16.61
CA LEU A 1036 -5.20 -12.04 -16.08
C LEU A 1036 -5.59 -11.07 -17.21
N ALA A 1037 -4.64 -10.68 -18.06
CA ALA A 1037 -4.88 -9.75 -19.17
C ALA A 1037 -5.90 -10.28 -20.19
N SER A 1038 -5.98 -11.59 -20.42
CA SER A 1038 -7.01 -12.22 -21.26
C SER A 1038 -8.43 -12.19 -20.65
N GLN A 1039 -8.61 -11.61 -19.47
CA GLN A 1039 -9.90 -11.32 -18.84
C GLN A 1039 -10.19 -9.81 -18.83
N SER A 1040 -9.70 -9.07 -19.85
CA SER A 1040 -9.89 -7.62 -20.03
C SER A 1040 -11.32 -7.17 -19.75
N ASP A 1041 -12.31 -7.83 -20.33
CA ASP A 1041 -13.71 -7.40 -20.26
C ASP A 1041 -14.29 -7.58 -18.85
N ARG A 1042 -13.84 -8.61 -18.10
CA ARG A 1042 -14.18 -8.80 -16.68
C ARG A 1042 -13.56 -7.71 -15.81
N PHE A 1043 -12.30 -7.37 -16.07
CA PHE A 1043 -11.61 -6.28 -15.38
C PHE A 1043 -12.27 -4.92 -15.66
N LEU A 1044 -12.58 -4.62 -16.93
CA LEU A 1044 -13.25 -3.39 -17.33
C LEU A 1044 -14.65 -3.27 -16.73
N LYS A 1045 -15.41 -4.36 -16.65
CA LYS A 1045 -16.71 -4.38 -15.96
C LYS A 1045 -16.57 -4.08 -14.47
N GLY A 1046 -15.65 -4.73 -13.77
CA GLY A 1046 -15.40 -4.46 -12.35
C GLY A 1046 -14.93 -3.03 -12.07
N LEU A 1047 -14.04 -2.50 -12.92
CA LEU A 1047 -13.58 -1.12 -12.87
C LEU A 1047 -14.71 -0.12 -13.15
N ALA A 1048 -15.55 -0.38 -14.16
CA ALA A 1048 -16.73 0.42 -14.48
C ALA A 1048 -17.72 0.45 -13.31
N GLU A 1049 -18.03 -0.70 -12.70
CA GLU A 1049 -18.89 -0.77 -11.51
C GLU A 1049 -18.32 0.03 -10.34
N LYS A 1050 -17.03 -0.15 -9.99
CA LYS A 1050 -16.39 0.60 -8.90
C LYS A 1050 -16.41 2.12 -9.16
N LEU A 1051 -16.06 2.55 -10.37
CA LEU A 1051 -16.03 3.97 -10.70
C LEU A 1051 -17.44 4.58 -10.79
N PHE A 1052 -18.44 3.82 -11.24
CA PHE A 1052 -19.84 4.24 -11.26
C PHE A 1052 -20.41 4.40 -9.84
N VAL A 1053 -20.10 3.48 -8.91
CA VAL A 1053 -20.43 3.63 -7.48
C VAL A 1053 -19.81 4.90 -6.90
N TYR A 1054 -18.53 5.13 -7.18
CA TYR A 1054 -17.81 6.30 -6.70
C TYR A 1054 -18.36 7.62 -7.30
N ALA A 1055 -18.72 7.63 -8.59
CA ALA A 1055 -19.29 8.80 -9.25
C ALA A 1055 -20.67 9.18 -8.71
N LEU A 1056 -21.54 8.20 -8.46
CA LEU A 1056 -22.92 8.45 -8.02
C LEU A 1056 -23.09 8.51 -6.48
N GLY A 1057 -22.14 7.98 -5.70
CA GLY A 1057 -22.30 7.84 -4.25
C GLY A 1057 -23.45 6.90 -3.84
N ARG A 1058 -23.75 5.90 -4.69
CA ARG A 1058 -24.71 4.81 -4.40
C ARG A 1058 -24.18 3.49 -4.94
N THR A 1059 -24.66 2.38 -4.40
CA THR A 1059 -24.42 1.05 -4.96
C THR A 1059 -24.98 0.96 -6.39
N VAL A 1060 -24.35 0.14 -7.25
CA VAL A 1060 -24.97 -0.34 -8.50
C VAL A 1060 -26.31 -0.99 -8.16
N GLU A 1061 -27.32 -0.79 -9.00
CA GLU A 1061 -28.62 -1.44 -8.92
C GLU A 1061 -28.87 -2.31 -10.16
N PRO A 1062 -29.81 -3.27 -10.12
CA PRO A 1062 -30.10 -4.13 -11.29
C PRO A 1062 -30.47 -3.36 -12.56
N THR A 1063 -31.10 -2.18 -12.42
CA THR A 1063 -31.43 -1.28 -13.54
C THR A 1063 -30.20 -0.68 -14.23
N ASP A 1064 -29.05 -0.61 -13.56
CA ASP A 1064 -27.82 -0.07 -14.14
C ASP A 1064 -27.10 -1.09 -15.06
N ALA A 1065 -27.50 -2.36 -15.08
CA ALA A 1065 -26.73 -3.43 -15.75
C ALA A 1065 -26.43 -3.12 -17.23
N ALA A 1066 -27.45 -2.70 -17.99
CA ALA A 1066 -27.28 -2.29 -19.39
C ALA A 1066 -26.42 -1.03 -19.54
N THR A 1067 -26.45 -0.13 -18.56
CA THR A 1067 -25.58 1.06 -18.53
C THR A 1067 -24.12 0.66 -18.30
N ILE A 1068 -23.85 -0.26 -17.36
CA ILE A 1068 -22.50 -0.78 -17.11
C ILE A 1068 -21.94 -1.48 -18.36
N ASP A 1069 -22.73 -2.31 -19.03
CA ASP A 1069 -22.29 -3.01 -20.24
C ASP A 1069 -22.02 -2.01 -21.39
N GLN A 1070 -22.83 -0.95 -21.53
CA GLN A 1070 -22.56 0.14 -22.47
C GLN A 1070 -21.27 0.90 -22.11
N LEU A 1071 -21.01 1.17 -20.84
CA LEU A 1071 -19.78 1.84 -20.38
C LEU A 1071 -18.53 1.01 -20.73
N VAL A 1072 -18.60 -0.32 -20.62
CA VAL A 1072 -17.51 -1.22 -21.03
C VAL A 1072 -17.24 -1.13 -22.52
N GLU A 1073 -18.25 -1.20 -23.38
CA GLU A 1073 -18.07 -1.11 -24.84
C GLU A 1073 -17.59 0.27 -25.32
N VAL A 1074 -18.08 1.36 -24.70
CA VAL A 1074 -17.56 2.72 -24.95
C VAL A 1074 -16.09 2.82 -24.53
N THR A 1075 -15.73 2.25 -23.38
CA THR A 1075 -14.35 2.26 -22.86
C THR A 1075 -13.40 1.45 -23.75
N LYS A 1076 -13.83 0.26 -24.24
CA LYS A 1076 -13.10 -0.54 -25.23
C LYS A 1076 -12.87 0.24 -26.53
N SER A 1077 -13.90 0.91 -27.03
CA SER A 1077 -13.85 1.74 -28.24
C SER A 1077 -12.91 2.94 -28.10
N GLY A 1078 -12.83 3.55 -26.90
CA GLY A 1078 -11.89 4.63 -26.56
C GLY A 1078 -10.54 4.17 -26.03
N GLY A 1079 -10.00 3.04 -26.53
CA GLY A 1079 -8.64 2.60 -26.20
C GLY A 1079 -8.43 2.13 -24.76
N HIS A 1080 -9.52 1.81 -24.03
CA HIS A 1080 -9.54 1.43 -22.62
C HIS A 1080 -9.16 2.56 -21.63
N SER A 1081 -9.29 3.81 -22.05
CA SER A 1081 -8.92 4.99 -21.25
C SER A 1081 -9.80 5.17 -20.00
N LEU A 1082 -9.17 5.53 -18.87
CA LEU A 1082 -9.90 5.99 -17.68
C LEU A 1082 -10.70 7.28 -17.95
N ARG A 1083 -10.19 8.20 -18.78
CA ARG A 1083 -10.91 9.44 -19.15
C ARG A 1083 -12.11 9.14 -20.02
N THR A 1084 -12.04 8.18 -20.93
CA THR A 1084 -13.19 7.68 -21.69
C THR A 1084 -14.26 7.14 -20.74
N LEU A 1085 -13.88 6.32 -19.75
CA LEU A 1085 -14.85 5.80 -18.78
C LEU A 1085 -15.47 6.92 -17.92
N VAL A 1086 -14.68 7.87 -17.42
CA VAL A 1086 -15.17 9.05 -16.68
C VAL A 1086 -16.14 9.88 -17.53
N THR A 1087 -15.77 10.20 -18.77
CA THR A 1087 -16.61 11.00 -19.69
C THR A 1087 -17.86 10.27 -20.15
N ALA A 1088 -17.83 8.94 -20.23
CA ALA A 1088 -19.01 8.12 -20.49
C ALA A 1088 -19.95 8.08 -19.28
N ILE A 1089 -19.44 7.92 -18.05
CA ILE A 1089 -20.24 7.89 -16.81
C ILE A 1089 -21.06 9.19 -16.65
N VAL A 1090 -20.46 10.36 -16.82
CA VAL A 1090 -21.17 11.64 -16.66
C VAL A 1090 -22.22 11.92 -17.74
N ARG A 1091 -22.25 11.11 -18.80
CA ARG A 1091 -23.26 11.13 -19.87
C ARG A 1091 -24.38 10.11 -19.69
N THR A 1092 -24.31 9.27 -18.65
CA THR A 1092 -25.38 8.31 -18.34
C THR A 1092 -26.61 9.01 -17.78
N GLU A 1093 -27.79 8.45 -18.03
CA GLU A 1093 -29.04 8.92 -17.43
C GLU A 1093 -28.95 8.94 -15.90
N ALA A 1094 -28.37 7.90 -15.29
CA ALA A 1094 -28.14 7.82 -13.85
C ALA A 1094 -27.32 8.99 -13.28
N PHE A 1095 -26.37 9.55 -14.04
CA PHE A 1095 -25.60 10.72 -13.61
C PHE A 1095 -26.34 12.06 -13.85
N GLN A 1096 -27.29 12.09 -14.80
CA GLN A 1096 -28.02 13.31 -15.20
C GLN A 1096 -29.47 13.39 -14.69
N THR A 1097 -29.98 12.37 -14.00
CA THR A 1097 -31.36 12.33 -13.46
C THR A 1097 -31.42 11.87 -11.99
N LYS A 1098 -32.63 11.88 -11.42
CA LYS A 1098 -33.01 11.48 -10.06
C LYS A 1098 -34.45 10.96 -9.98
#